data_AF-A0A6S7A1W8-F1
#
_entry.id   AF-A0A6S7A1W8-F1
#
_cell.length_a   1.000
_cell.length_b   1.000
_cell.length_c   1.000
_cell.angle_alpha   90.00
_cell.angle_beta   90.00
_cell.angle_gamma   90.00
#
_symmetry.space_group_name_H-M   'P 1'
#
loop_
_entity.id
_entity.type
_entity.pdbx_description
1 polymer ?
#
loop_
_entity_poly.entity_id
_entity_poly.type
_entity_poly.pdbx_seq_one_letter_code
_entity_poly.pdbx_strand_id
1 'polypeptide(L)'
;MLGKLTLEAIPYHEPIVMVTLAAVCLGGLAVFGAITYFGKWKYLWTEWLTSVDHKRIGVMYIIVALIMLLRGFADAIMMRTQLAVASADSAGFLPPHHYDQIFTAHGVIMIFFMAMPFITGLMNIVVPLQIGARDVAYPFLNSLSFWLFGAGVALMMISLFVGEFAATGWLAYPPLSGLDYSPSVGVDYYIWALQISGLGTTLSGINFIVTILRMRAPGMSLMKMPIFTWTSLVTNVLIVAAFPVLAATLALLTMDRYLGTHFFTNDMGGNVMMYVNLIWIWGHPEVYILVLPAFGVYSEVVATFARKTLFGYKSMVYATAAIGVLSFLVWLHHFFTMGAGANVNAFFGIATMIISIPTGAKIFNWLFTIYRGRLRITTPVLWTLGFMIVFVIGGMTGVMLAIPGVSFVLHNSLFLIAHFHNTIIGGVVFGCIAGMTYWFPKAFGFTLNERLGRYSFYCWFVGFFMAFMPLYILGFKGMTRRLNHYDNPEWQPYLLVALAGAALIMLGIWFLLQQVFVSVRQRKQNQDVTGDPWDGRTLEWSISSPAPFYNFAHVPHVDELDQFWEDKQSGKAYKRPAKYEDIHMPRNTGAGVYIGLFGLVMCFALIWHIWWLAAAGFVGMIGAFIARAYDRDVDYWVPAAEVERIENAHFDKMQKAA
;
A
#
# COMPACT_ATOMS: atom_id res chain seq x y z
N MET A 1 16.84 -23.23 20.16
CA MET A 1 17.49 -23.82 21.34
C MET A 1 17.16 -22.97 22.57
N LEU A 2 15.92 -22.86 23.08
CA LEU A 2 14.74 -23.73 23.14
C LEU A 2 13.48 -23.06 22.54
N GLY A 3 12.33 -23.73 22.59
CA GLY A 3 11.04 -23.33 22.00
C GLY A 3 10.41 -24.49 21.21
N LYS A 4 9.37 -24.22 20.41
CA LYS A 4 8.75 -25.19 19.47
C LYS A 4 9.61 -25.48 18.22
N LEU A 5 10.66 -24.69 17.99
CA LEU A 5 11.46 -24.74 16.75
C LEU A 5 12.37 -25.97 16.71
N THR A 6 12.15 -26.84 15.72
CA THR A 6 12.96 -28.02 15.41
C THR A 6 13.44 -27.97 13.96
N LEU A 7 14.33 -28.88 13.54
CA LEU A 7 14.71 -29.01 12.13
C LEU A 7 13.53 -29.45 11.24
N GLU A 8 12.53 -30.10 11.81
CA GLU A 8 11.31 -30.52 11.10
C GLU A 8 10.42 -29.33 10.71
N ALA A 9 10.65 -28.15 11.31
CA ALA A 9 9.97 -26.92 10.90
C ALA A 9 10.35 -26.47 9.49
N ILE A 10 11.45 -26.96 8.92
CA ILE A 10 11.81 -26.66 7.53
C ILE A 10 11.13 -27.71 6.63
N PRO A 11 10.34 -27.31 5.62
CA PRO A 11 9.59 -28.24 4.78
C PRO A 11 10.48 -28.93 3.73
N TYR A 12 11.46 -29.72 4.20
CA TYR A 12 12.42 -30.43 3.34
C TYR A 12 11.79 -31.38 2.32
N HIS A 13 10.57 -31.85 2.61
CA HIS A 13 9.80 -32.75 1.75
C HIS A 13 9.05 -32.03 0.63
N GLU A 14 8.95 -30.69 0.66
CA GLU A 14 8.15 -29.92 -0.29
C GLU A 14 9.01 -29.32 -1.42
N PRO A 15 8.97 -29.89 -2.64
CA PRO A 15 9.89 -29.50 -3.71
C PRO A 15 9.72 -28.04 -4.13
N ILE A 16 8.47 -27.56 -4.20
CA ILE A 16 8.15 -26.19 -4.63
C ILE A 16 8.77 -25.18 -3.66
N VAL A 17 8.63 -25.41 -2.36
CA VAL A 17 9.15 -24.52 -1.31
C VAL A 17 10.68 -24.59 -1.27
N MET A 18 11.28 -25.78 -1.37
CA MET A 18 12.74 -25.95 -1.31
C MET A 18 13.45 -25.38 -2.54
N VAL A 19 12.89 -25.51 -3.74
CA VAL A 19 13.40 -24.85 -4.95
C VAL A 19 13.30 -23.32 -4.81
N THR A 20 12.19 -22.83 -4.25
CA THR A 20 12.02 -21.40 -3.97
C THR A 20 13.06 -20.90 -2.96
N LEU A 21 13.30 -21.64 -1.88
CA LEU A 21 14.32 -21.32 -0.89
C LEU A 21 15.72 -21.25 -1.54
N ALA A 22 16.08 -22.25 -2.35
CA ALA A 22 17.36 -22.26 -3.04
C ALA A 22 17.51 -21.04 -3.98
N ALA A 23 16.48 -20.71 -4.75
CA ALA A 23 16.48 -19.54 -5.64
C ALA A 23 16.59 -18.22 -4.85
N VAL A 24 15.87 -18.09 -3.73
CA VAL A 24 15.94 -16.91 -2.86
C VAL A 24 17.32 -16.79 -2.19
N CYS A 25 17.90 -17.89 -1.72
CA CYS A 25 19.26 -17.90 -1.16
C CYS A 25 20.30 -17.51 -2.21
N LEU A 26 20.21 -18.06 -3.43
CA LEU A 26 21.10 -17.69 -4.54
C LEU A 26 20.95 -16.22 -4.92
N GLY A 27 19.71 -15.72 -5.02
CA GLY A 27 19.43 -14.31 -5.27
C GLY A 27 19.97 -13.40 -4.16
N GLY A 28 19.79 -13.78 -2.90
CA GLY A 28 20.32 -13.07 -1.73
C GLY A 28 21.84 -13.02 -1.73
N LEU A 29 22.50 -14.14 -2.02
CA LEU A 29 23.96 -14.22 -2.18
C LEU A 29 24.45 -13.38 -3.36
N ALA A 30 23.72 -13.35 -4.47
CA ALA A 30 24.07 -12.52 -5.62
C ALA A 30 23.97 -11.02 -5.29
N VAL A 31 22.93 -10.60 -4.58
CA VAL A 31 22.78 -9.21 -4.13
C VAL A 31 23.85 -8.85 -3.10
N PHE A 32 24.09 -9.71 -2.11
CA PHE A 32 25.15 -9.53 -1.11
C PHE A 32 26.54 -9.41 -1.78
N GLY A 33 26.83 -10.32 -2.71
CA GLY A 33 28.05 -10.32 -3.51
C GLY A 33 28.19 -9.06 -4.35
N ALA A 34 27.13 -8.60 -5.01
CA ALA A 34 27.14 -7.37 -5.79
C ALA A 34 27.37 -6.12 -4.92
N ILE A 35 26.71 -6.00 -3.78
CA ILE A 35 26.90 -4.87 -2.84
C ILE A 35 28.36 -4.85 -2.34
N THR A 36 28.90 -6.02 -2.01
CA THR A 36 30.28 -6.16 -1.54
C THR A 36 31.29 -5.85 -2.64
N TYR A 37 31.09 -6.39 -3.84
CA TYR A 37 31.93 -6.16 -5.01
C TYR A 37 31.99 -4.67 -5.41
N PHE A 38 30.84 -3.97 -5.39
CA PHE A 38 30.78 -2.54 -5.70
C PHE A 38 31.09 -1.63 -4.50
N GLY A 39 31.41 -2.19 -3.33
CA GLY A 39 31.76 -1.43 -2.12
C GLY A 39 30.63 -0.51 -1.61
N LYS A 40 29.36 -0.91 -1.77
CA LYS A 40 28.19 -0.04 -1.49
C LYS A 40 27.62 -0.14 -0.08
N TRP A 41 28.22 -0.93 0.82
CA TRP A 41 27.76 -1.07 2.21
C TRP A 41 27.68 0.26 2.96
N LYS A 42 28.75 1.07 2.93
CA LYS A 42 28.78 2.38 3.59
C LYS A 42 27.70 3.31 3.04
N TYR A 43 27.57 3.36 1.71
CA TYR A 43 26.55 4.17 1.03
C TYR A 43 25.13 3.76 1.42
N LEU A 44 24.82 2.46 1.42
CA LEU A 44 23.50 1.97 1.84
C LEU A 44 23.20 2.35 3.29
N TRP A 45 24.17 2.16 4.19
CA TRP A 45 24.00 2.51 5.60
C TRP A 45 23.78 4.01 5.80
N THR A 46 24.67 4.87 5.27
CA THR A 46 24.64 6.31 5.53
C THR A 46 23.56 7.05 4.74
N GLU A 47 23.17 6.56 3.57
CA GLU A 47 22.23 7.25 2.70
C GLU A 47 20.81 6.68 2.76
N TRP A 48 20.62 5.38 2.92
CA TRP A 48 19.28 4.78 2.78
C TRP A 48 18.76 4.23 4.10
N LEU A 49 19.50 3.30 4.72
CA LEU A 49 18.98 2.55 5.86
C LEU A 49 18.76 3.43 7.11
N THR A 50 19.65 4.39 7.32
CA THR A 50 19.57 5.34 8.44
C THR A 50 18.88 6.65 8.08
N SER A 51 18.32 6.75 6.88
CA SER A 51 17.73 7.99 6.39
C SER A 51 16.45 8.36 7.15
N VAL A 52 16.30 9.64 7.42
CA VAL A 52 15.06 10.25 7.91
C VAL A 52 14.30 11.03 6.83
N ASP A 53 14.89 11.16 5.64
CA ASP A 53 14.30 11.88 4.50
C ASP A 53 13.05 11.13 3.99
N HIS A 54 11.90 11.81 4.05
CA HIS A 54 10.62 11.32 3.57
C HIS A 54 10.66 10.79 2.12
N LYS A 55 11.51 11.37 1.25
CA LYS A 55 11.67 10.93 -0.15
C LYS A 55 12.30 9.54 -0.22
N ARG A 56 13.37 9.31 0.55
CA ARG A 56 14.10 8.04 0.56
C ARG A 56 13.28 6.94 1.23
N ILE A 57 12.64 7.25 2.36
CA ILE A 57 11.73 6.33 3.04
C ILE A 57 10.57 5.94 2.12
N GLY A 58 9.97 6.90 1.43
CA GLY A 58 8.90 6.63 0.48
C GLY A 58 9.33 5.74 -0.70
N VAL A 59 10.54 5.95 -1.24
CA VAL A 59 11.12 5.06 -2.26
C VAL A 59 11.32 3.65 -1.72
N MET A 60 11.84 3.49 -0.50
CA MET A 60 12.02 2.17 0.10
C MET A 60 10.69 1.43 0.29
N TYR A 61 9.63 2.13 0.72
CA TYR A 61 8.28 1.59 0.81
C TYR A 61 7.78 1.05 -0.54
N ILE A 62 7.92 1.83 -1.62
CA ILE A 62 7.51 1.42 -2.96
C ILE A 62 8.33 0.23 -3.47
N ILE A 63 9.64 0.20 -3.22
CA ILE A 63 10.50 -0.94 -3.59
C ILE A 63 10.02 -2.22 -2.90
N VAL A 64 9.78 -2.17 -1.59
CA VAL A 64 9.26 -3.33 -0.86
C VAL A 64 7.89 -3.74 -1.41
N ALA A 65 6.99 -2.78 -1.65
CA ALA A 65 5.68 -3.07 -2.25
C ALA A 65 5.78 -3.78 -3.62
N LEU A 66 6.71 -3.37 -4.49
CA LEU A 66 6.94 -4.01 -5.78
C LEU A 66 7.52 -5.43 -5.65
N ILE A 67 8.38 -5.68 -4.66
CA ILE A 67 8.88 -7.04 -4.37
C ILE A 67 7.74 -7.92 -3.87
N MET A 68 6.91 -7.38 -2.97
CA MET A 68 5.76 -8.07 -2.41
C MET A 68 4.65 -8.30 -3.44
N LEU A 69 4.54 -7.44 -4.46
CA LEU A 69 3.68 -7.67 -5.63
C LEU A 69 4.09 -8.94 -6.38
N LEU A 70 5.39 -9.19 -6.56
CA LEU A 70 5.87 -10.41 -7.24
C LEU A 70 5.51 -11.66 -6.44
N ARG A 71 5.72 -11.63 -5.12
CA ARG A 71 5.31 -12.73 -4.23
C ARG A 71 3.80 -12.92 -4.27
N GLY A 72 3.02 -11.87 -4.06
CA GLY A 72 1.56 -11.94 -4.08
C GLY A 72 1.00 -12.43 -5.42
N PHE A 73 1.60 -12.02 -6.54
CA PHE A 73 1.20 -12.50 -7.86
C PHE A 73 1.60 -13.94 -8.14
N ALA A 74 2.77 -14.40 -7.65
CA ALA A 74 3.17 -15.80 -7.73
C ALA A 74 2.12 -16.71 -7.06
N ASP A 75 1.65 -16.34 -5.87
CA ASP A 75 0.54 -17.05 -5.22
C ASP A 75 -0.74 -17.01 -6.05
N ALA A 76 -1.06 -15.86 -6.65
CA ALA A 76 -2.27 -15.71 -7.45
C ALA A 76 -2.25 -16.63 -8.67
N ILE A 77 -1.14 -16.70 -9.41
CA ILE A 77 -1.02 -17.57 -10.58
C ILE A 77 -1.00 -19.04 -10.17
N MET A 78 -0.39 -19.41 -9.05
CA MET A 78 -0.46 -20.78 -8.51
C MET A 78 -1.90 -21.19 -8.18
N MET A 79 -2.66 -20.34 -7.49
CA MET A 79 -4.07 -20.59 -7.20
C MET A 79 -4.92 -20.73 -8.47
N ARG A 80 -4.66 -19.88 -9.48
CA ARG A 80 -5.39 -19.94 -10.77
C ARG A 80 -5.05 -21.19 -11.56
N THR A 81 -3.78 -21.59 -11.57
CA THR A 81 -3.36 -22.84 -12.23
C THR A 81 -4.00 -24.02 -11.53
N GLN A 82 -3.99 -24.08 -10.19
CA GLN A 82 -4.68 -25.14 -9.43
C GLN A 82 -6.16 -25.21 -9.81
N LEU A 83 -6.88 -24.08 -9.77
CA LEU A 83 -8.30 -24.03 -10.16
C LEU A 83 -8.56 -24.34 -11.65
N ALA A 84 -7.56 -24.27 -12.52
CA ALA A 84 -7.74 -24.63 -13.92
C ALA A 84 -7.55 -26.13 -14.17
N VAL A 85 -6.70 -26.79 -13.37
CA VAL A 85 -6.31 -28.20 -13.54
C VAL A 85 -6.98 -29.16 -12.55
N ALA A 86 -7.46 -28.66 -11.42
CA ALA A 86 -8.10 -29.45 -10.36
C ALA A 86 -9.61 -29.55 -10.58
N SER A 87 -9.96 -30.16 -11.72
CA SER A 87 -11.34 -30.39 -12.16
C SER A 87 -11.64 -31.87 -12.26
N ALA A 88 -12.84 -32.29 -11.86
CA ALA A 88 -13.32 -33.67 -11.98
C ALA A 88 -12.36 -34.67 -11.30
N ASP A 89 -11.74 -35.60 -12.02
CA ASP A 89 -10.88 -36.64 -11.42
C ASP A 89 -9.45 -36.17 -11.10
N SER A 90 -9.07 -34.96 -11.53
CA SER A 90 -7.73 -34.41 -11.29
C SER A 90 -7.67 -33.66 -9.96
N ALA A 91 -6.81 -34.11 -9.04
CA ALA A 91 -6.57 -33.42 -7.77
C ALA A 91 -5.70 -32.13 -7.91
N GLY A 92 -5.12 -31.90 -9.10
CA GLY A 92 -4.16 -30.82 -9.32
C GLY A 92 -2.83 -31.05 -8.61
N PHE A 93 -2.16 -29.96 -8.22
CA PHE A 93 -0.80 -29.99 -7.64
C PHE A 93 -0.68 -29.31 -6.28
N LEU A 94 -1.71 -28.59 -5.81
CA LEU A 94 -1.75 -27.97 -4.48
C LEU A 94 -2.74 -28.71 -3.57
N PRO A 95 -2.23 -29.49 -2.60
CA PRO A 95 -3.06 -30.05 -1.53
C PRO A 95 -3.79 -28.94 -0.74
N PRO A 96 -4.93 -29.24 -0.09
CA PRO A 96 -5.70 -28.26 0.68
C PRO A 96 -4.84 -27.47 1.67
N HIS A 97 -3.98 -28.18 2.42
CA HIS A 97 -3.07 -27.57 3.39
C HIS A 97 -2.24 -26.42 2.79
N HIS A 98 -1.67 -26.63 1.60
CA HIS A 98 -0.87 -25.62 0.91
C HIS A 98 -1.72 -24.55 0.24
N TYR A 99 -2.81 -24.95 -0.40
CA TYR A 99 -3.72 -24.01 -1.05
C TYR A 99 -4.26 -22.97 -0.06
N ASP A 100 -4.59 -23.42 1.16
CA ASP A 100 -5.16 -22.58 2.20
C ASP A 100 -4.15 -21.57 2.76
N GLN A 101 -2.90 -21.99 2.93
CA GLN A 101 -1.80 -21.08 3.27
C GLN A 101 -1.56 -20.05 2.17
N ILE A 102 -1.56 -20.49 0.90
CA ILE A 102 -1.30 -19.62 -0.27
C ILE A 102 -2.38 -18.53 -0.37
N PHE A 103 -3.67 -18.87 -0.35
CA PHE A 103 -4.70 -17.82 -0.45
C PHE A 103 -4.70 -16.89 0.76
N THR A 104 -4.34 -17.41 1.94
CA THR A 104 -4.25 -16.62 3.16
C THR A 104 -3.10 -15.62 3.05
N ALA A 105 -1.92 -16.09 2.72
CA ALA A 105 -0.73 -15.25 2.58
C ALA A 105 -0.86 -14.26 1.40
N HIS A 106 -1.43 -14.68 0.27
CA HIS A 106 -1.76 -13.79 -0.85
C HIS A 106 -2.60 -12.60 -0.40
N GLY A 107 -3.72 -12.86 0.28
CA GLY A 107 -4.62 -11.80 0.75
C GLY A 107 -3.93 -10.84 1.71
N VAL A 108 -3.17 -11.38 2.68
CA VAL A 108 -2.44 -10.57 3.66
C VAL A 108 -1.38 -9.72 2.97
N ILE A 109 -0.59 -10.30 2.07
CA ILE A 109 0.48 -9.57 1.39
C ILE A 109 -0.05 -8.47 0.48
N MET A 110 -1.07 -8.77 -0.32
CA MET A 110 -1.57 -7.79 -1.28
C MET A 110 -2.19 -6.57 -0.59
N ILE A 111 -2.84 -6.75 0.55
CA ILE A 111 -3.44 -5.66 1.33
C ILE A 111 -2.38 -4.93 2.19
N PHE A 112 -1.71 -5.66 3.08
CA PHE A 112 -0.86 -5.05 4.12
C PHE A 112 0.57 -4.76 3.67
N PHE A 113 1.11 -5.55 2.74
CA PHE A 113 2.53 -5.50 2.38
C PHE A 113 2.81 -5.09 0.94
N MET A 114 1.76 -4.91 0.13
CA MET A 114 1.83 -4.32 -1.21
C MET A 114 1.03 -3.03 -1.27
N ALA A 115 -0.30 -3.06 -1.14
CA ALA A 115 -1.13 -1.88 -1.34
C ALA A 115 -0.85 -0.77 -0.30
N MET A 116 -0.85 -1.13 0.99
CA MET A 116 -0.62 -0.16 2.06
C MET A 116 0.76 0.53 1.98
N PRO A 117 1.89 -0.19 1.86
CA PRO A 117 3.20 0.47 1.73
C PRO A 117 3.36 1.23 0.42
N PHE A 118 2.75 0.81 -0.69
CA PHE A 118 2.81 1.58 -1.93
C PHE A 118 2.17 2.95 -1.76
N ILE A 119 0.94 2.99 -1.22
CA ILE A 119 0.22 4.23 -0.93
C ILE A 119 0.96 5.09 0.10
N THR A 120 1.45 4.48 1.17
CA THR A 120 2.25 5.18 2.20
C THR A 120 3.54 5.75 1.62
N GLY A 121 4.17 5.04 0.68
CA GLY A 121 5.37 5.50 -0.02
C GLY A 121 5.10 6.70 -0.93
N LEU A 122 3.98 6.69 -1.65
CA LEU A 122 3.55 7.84 -2.46
C LEU A 122 3.23 9.06 -1.59
N MET A 123 2.49 8.87 -0.48
CA MET A 123 2.22 9.94 0.48
C MET A 123 3.53 10.52 1.04
N ASN A 124 4.47 9.65 1.41
CA ASN A 124 5.80 10.05 1.88
C ASN A 124 6.55 10.91 0.88
N ILE A 125 6.63 10.52 -0.38
CA ILE A 125 7.37 11.29 -1.39
C ILE A 125 6.71 12.66 -1.62
N VAL A 126 5.38 12.69 -1.76
CA VAL A 126 4.69 13.81 -2.40
C VAL A 126 4.06 14.79 -1.41
N VAL A 127 3.49 14.33 -0.29
CA VAL A 127 2.71 15.20 0.62
C VAL A 127 3.54 16.38 1.14
N PRO A 128 4.76 16.20 1.68
CA PRO A 128 5.57 17.33 2.15
C PRO A 128 5.91 18.32 1.03
N LEU A 129 6.15 17.82 -0.19
CA LEU A 129 6.41 18.67 -1.37
C LEU A 129 5.19 19.50 -1.75
N GLN A 130 4.00 18.89 -1.73
CA GLN A 130 2.74 19.56 -2.08
C GLN A 130 2.32 20.64 -1.10
N ILE A 131 2.69 20.51 0.19
CA ILE A 131 2.37 21.52 1.21
C ILE A 131 3.47 22.57 1.39
N GLY A 132 4.56 22.51 0.63
CA GLY A 132 5.68 23.46 0.74
C GLY A 132 6.55 23.25 2.00
N ALA A 133 6.57 22.03 2.55
CA ALA A 133 7.37 21.69 3.74
C ALA A 133 8.75 21.12 3.37
N ARG A 134 9.72 21.29 4.27
CA ARG A 134 11.09 20.75 4.10
C ARG A 134 11.21 19.27 4.45
N ASP A 135 10.37 18.78 5.36
CA ASP A 135 10.28 17.37 5.75
C ASP A 135 8.91 17.10 6.42
N VAL A 136 8.70 15.89 6.95
CA VAL A 136 7.57 15.53 7.82
C VAL A 136 7.77 16.01 9.26
N ALA A 137 6.69 16.03 10.06
CA ALA A 137 6.70 16.51 11.44
C ALA A 137 7.61 15.69 12.36
N TYR A 138 7.67 14.37 12.15
CA TYR A 138 8.48 13.47 12.95
C TYR A 138 9.36 12.57 12.05
N PRO A 139 10.53 13.07 11.59
CA PRO A 139 11.40 12.34 10.66
C PRO A 139 11.90 10.99 11.23
N PHE A 140 12.22 10.95 12.52
CA PHE A 140 12.59 9.69 13.20
C PHE A 140 11.43 8.68 13.26
N LEU A 141 10.21 9.13 13.60
CA LEU A 141 9.04 8.24 13.63
C LEU A 141 8.76 7.68 12.23
N ASN A 142 9.01 8.47 11.18
CA ASN A 142 8.87 7.99 9.81
C ASN A 142 9.81 6.83 9.49
N SER A 143 11.09 6.95 9.90
CA SER A 143 12.08 5.88 9.77
C SER A 143 11.69 4.65 10.61
N LEU A 144 11.26 4.86 11.85
CA LEU A 144 10.81 3.79 12.73
C LEU A 144 9.58 3.05 12.16
N SER A 145 8.59 3.78 11.65
CA SER A 145 7.41 3.20 11.00
C SER A 145 7.80 2.26 9.85
N PHE A 146 8.74 2.67 9.01
CA PHE A 146 9.24 1.83 7.92
C PHE A 146 9.93 0.56 8.43
N TRP A 147 10.75 0.65 9.47
CA TRP A 147 11.47 -0.51 10.00
C TRP A 147 10.58 -1.49 10.77
N LEU A 148 9.53 -1.01 11.45
CA LEU A 148 8.50 -1.87 12.06
C LEU A 148 7.67 -2.60 10.98
N PHE A 149 7.30 -1.91 9.91
CA PHE A 149 6.71 -2.52 8.71
C PHE A 149 7.66 -3.57 8.11
N GLY A 150 8.94 -3.24 7.94
CA GLY A 150 9.96 -4.14 7.41
C GLY A 150 10.14 -5.40 8.26
N ALA A 151 10.05 -5.30 9.58
CA ALA A 151 10.03 -6.45 10.49
C ALA A 151 8.79 -7.34 10.25
N GLY A 152 7.61 -6.76 10.03
CA GLY A 152 6.40 -7.50 9.67
C GLY A 152 6.53 -8.24 8.33
N VAL A 153 7.10 -7.58 7.32
CA VAL A 153 7.41 -8.21 6.02
C VAL A 153 8.41 -9.37 6.19
N ALA A 154 9.45 -9.17 7.00
CA ALA A 154 10.44 -10.22 7.26
C ALA A 154 9.80 -11.45 7.92
N LEU A 155 8.94 -11.27 8.93
CA LEU A 155 8.20 -12.38 9.56
C LEU A 155 7.34 -13.14 8.55
N MET A 156 6.61 -12.43 7.70
CA MET A 156 5.80 -13.00 6.62
C MET A 156 6.64 -13.79 5.61
N MET A 157 7.84 -13.31 5.26
CA MET A 157 8.73 -14.03 4.33
C MET A 157 9.41 -15.23 5.00
N ILE A 158 9.76 -15.14 6.28
CA ILE A 158 10.38 -16.24 7.04
C ILE A 158 9.40 -17.42 7.17
N SER A 159 8.10 -17.17 7.37
CA SER A 159 7.10 -18.24 7.52
C SER A 159 6.97 -19.15 6.29
N LEU A 160 7.47 -18.73 5.13
CA LEU A 160 7.52 -19.56 3.93
C LEU A 160 8.54 -20.71 4.05
N PHE A 161 9.60 -20.51 4.83
CA PHE A 161 10.74 -21.43 4.90
C PHE A 161 10.92 -22.07 6.28
N VAL A 162 10.40 -21.45 7.33
CA VAL A 162 10.51 -21.91 8.71
C VAL A 162 9.12 -21.94 9.33
N GLY A 163 8.59 -23.15 9.49
CA GLY A 163 7.21 -23.41 9.87
C GLY A 163 6.28 -23.31 8.65
N GLU A 164 5.12 -22.70 8.88
CA GLU A 164 4.08 -22.51 7.88
C GLU A 164 3.36 -21.18 8.15
N PHE A 165 2.58 -20.69 7.19
CA PHE A 165 1.73 -19.52 7.41
C PHE A 165 0.30 -19.93 7.80
N ALA A 166 -0.52 -18.98 8.26
CA ALA A 166 -1.91 -19.26 8.63
C ALA A 166 -2.70 -19.85 7.45
N ALA A 167 -3.48 -20.91 7.71
CA ALA A 167 -4.41 -21.52 6.75
C ALA A 167 -5.87 -21.08 6.98
N THR A 168 -6.08 -19.96 7.67
CA THR A 168 -7.39 -19.52 8.19
C THR A 168 -8.08 -18.46 7.32
N GLY A 169 -7.44 -18.05 6.23
CA GLY A 169 -7.78 -16.84 5.48
C GLY A 169 -7.25 -15.56 6.13
N TRP A 170 -7.21 -14.48 5.33
CA TRP A 170 -6.53 -13.23 5.66
C TRP A 170 -7.06 -12.44 6.88
N LEU A 171 -8.20 -12.86 7.45
CA LEU A 171 -8.77 -12.28 8.67
C LEU A 171 -8.74 -13.23 9.87
N ALA A 172 -8.16 -14.42 9.74
CA ALA A 172 -7.97 -15.38 10.83
C ALA A 172 -9.18 -15.56 11.77
N TYR A 173 -10.34 -15.93 11.22
CA TYR A 173 -11.58 -16.05 12.00
C TYR A 173 -11.50 -17.17 13.05
N PRO A 174 -11.86 -16.87 14.31
CA PRO A 174 -12.31 -17.89 15.25
C PRO A 174 -13.60 -18.57 14.76
N PRO A 175 -13.84 -19.84 15.11
CA PRO A 175 -12.99 -20.65 15.99
C PRO A 175 -11.78 -21.26 15.25
N LEU A 176 -11.71 -21.22 13.92
CA LEU A 176 -10.68 -21.88 13.13
C LEU A 176 -9.25 -21.43 13.47
N SER A 177 -9.05 -20.16 13.86
CA SER A 177 -7.76 -19.63 14.30
C SER A 177 -7.38 -19.93 15.76
N GLY A 178 -8.26 -20.56 16.54
CA GLY A 178 -7.97 -21.04 17.89
C GLY A 178 -7.05 -22.27 17.90
N LEU A 179 -6.45 -22.57 19.06
CA LEU A 179 -5.52 -23.70 19.19
C LEU A 179 -6.18 -25.07 18.94
N ASP A 180 -7.47 -25.20 19.23
CA ASP A 180 -8.21 -26.46 19.04
C ASP A 180 -8.28 -26.89 17.57
N TYR A 181 -8.27 -25.93 16.65
CA TYR A 181 -8.39 -26.18 15.21
C TYR A 181 -7.08 -25.88 14.45
N SER A 182 -6.31 -24.89 14.89
CA SER A 182 -5.03 -24.49 14.29
C SER A 182 -3.92 -24.46 15.35
N PRO A 183 -3.40 -25.63 15.77
CA PRO A 183 -2.36 -25.73 16.79
C PRO A 183 -0.97 -25.29 16.28
N SER A 184 -0.81 -25.13 14.97
CA SER A 184 0.45 -24.73 14.35
C SER A 184 0.80 -23.26 14.61
N VAL A 185 2.05 -22.91 14.29
CA VAL A 185 2.60 -21.54 14.43
C VAL A 185 2.09 -20.57 13.36
N GLY A 186 1.34 -21.04 12.36
CA GLY A 186 0.94 -20.21 11.21
C GLY A 186 0.09 -19.00 11.58
N VAL A 187 -0.87 -19.18 12.49
CA VAL A 187 -1.68 -18.08 13.03
C VAL A 187 -0.83 -17.12 13.86
N ASP A 188 0.21 -17.62 14.54
CA ASP A 188 1.10 -16.78 15.34
C ASP A 188 1.98 -15.89 14.45
N TYR A 189 2.46 -16.41 13.30
CA TYR A 189 3.10 -15.58 12.27
C TYR A 189 2.17 -14.47 11.77
N TYR A 190 0.90 -14.81 11.48
CA TYR A 190 -0.11 -13.83 11.06
C TYR A 190 -0.29 -12.71 12.10
N ILE A 191 -0.49 -13.09 13.37
CA ILE A 191 -0.70 -12.16 14.49
C ILE A 191 0.49 -11.20 14.60
N TRP A 192 1.69 -11.73 14.80
CA TRP A 192 2.84 -10.89 15.14
C TRP A 192 3.37 -10.08 13.95
N ALA A 193 3.25 -10.59 12.72
CA ALA A 193 3.59 -9.83 11.52
C ALA A 193 2.69 -8.60 11.34
N LEU A 194 1.38 -8.75 11.59
CA LEU A 194 0.44 -7.64 11.51
C LEU A 194 0.50 -6.71 12.72
N GLN A 195 0.75 -7.23 13.93
CA GLN A 195 0.83 -6.41 15.14
C GLN A 195 2.00 -5.41 15.08
N ILE A 196 3.20 -5.89 14.71
CA ILE A 196 4.38 -5.02 14.63
C ILE A 196 4.27 -4.04 13.46
N SER A 197 3.75 -4.49 12.30
CA SER A 197 3.52 -3.63 11.14
C SER A 197 2.44 -2.57 11.43
N GLY A 198 1.35 -2.96 12.09
CA GLY A 198 0.23 -2.08 12.46
C GLY A 198 0.63 -0.96 13.42
N LEU A 199 1.60 -1.22 14.32
CA LEU A 199 2.21 -0.16 15.14
C LEU A 199 2.92 0.87 14.24
N GLY A 200 3.71 0.41 13.26
CA GLY A 200 4.35 1.27 12.28
C GLY A 200 3.35 2.12 11.48
N THR A 201 2.27 1.50 11.00
CA THR A 201 1.20 2.20 10.25
C THR A 201 0.50 3.26 11.10
N THR A 202 0.18 2.95 12.36
CA THR A 202 -0.45 3.91 13.28
C THR A 202 0.44 5.14 13.51
N LEU A 203 1.74 4.93 13.74
CA LEU A 203 2.72 6.00 13.89
C LEU A 203 2.84 6.86 12.62
N SER A 204 2.79 6.24 11.44
CA SER A 204 2.77 6.96 10.16
C SER A 204 1.51 7.83 10.03
N GLY A 205 0.34 7.29 10.39
CA GLY A 205 -0.92 8.03 10.44
C GLY A 205 -0.83 9.32 11.27
N ILE A 206 -0.34 9.19 12.50
CA ILE A 206 -0.14 10.34 13.41
C ILE A 206 0.81 11.36 12.79
N ASN A 207 1.92 10.89 12.20
CA ASN A 207 2.94 11.75 11.61
C ASN A 207 2.39 12.62 10.47
N PHE A 208 1.64 12.04 9.53
CA PHE A 208 1.08 12.79 8.42
C PHE A 208 -0.06 13.73 8.83
N ILE A 209 -0.88 13.40 9.83
CA ILE A 209 -1.89 14.34 10.35
C ILE A 209 -1.19 15.61 10.85
N VAL A 210 -0.18 15.46 11.69
CA VAL A 210 0.55 16.62 12.24
C VAL A 210 1.26 17.39 11.13
N THR A 211 1.92 16.69 10.20
CA THR A 211 2.60 17.30 9.04
C THR A 211 1.64 18.16 8.22
N ILE A 212 0.51 17.60 7.79
CA ILE A 212 -0.47 18.31 6.94
C ILE A 212 -1.11 19.47 7.69
N LEU A 213 -1.39 19.35 8.98
CA LEU A 213 -2.08 20.42 9.71
C LEU A 213 -1.13 21.54 10.18
N ARG A 214 0.12 21.22 10.52
CA ARG A 214 1.04 22.13 11.23
C ARG A 214 2.25 22.59 10.43
N MET A 215 2.63 21.91 9.35
CA MET A 215 3.85 22.24 8.57
C MET A 215 3.59 22.82 7.19
N ARG A 216 2.34 23.22 6.89
CA ARG A 216 2.02 23.87 5.62
C ARG A 216 2.74 25.19 5.45
N ALA A 217 3.08 25.49 4.20
CA ALA A 217 3.51 26.80 3.76
C ALA A 217 2.54 27.92 4.20
N PRO A 218 3.06 29.10 4.55
CA PRO A 218 2.24 30.24 4.94
C PRO A 218 1.28 30.65 3.80
N GLY A 219 0.05 31.02 4.17
CA GLY A 219 -1.03 31.37 3.23
C GLY A 219 -1.89 30.18 2.76
N MET A 220 -1.39 28.95 2.87
CA MET A 220 -2.12 27.74 2.47
C MET A 220 -3.19 27.35 3.51
N SER A 221 -4.39 27.89 3.36
CA SER A 221 -5.57 27.42 4.10
C SER A 221 -5.91 25.95 3.73
N LEU A 222 -6.70 25.27 4.57
CA LEU A 222 -7.17 23.89 4.28
C LEU A 222 -7.80 23.79 2.89
N MET A 223 -8.65 24.74 2.49
CA MET A 223 -9.32 24.75 1.19
C MET A 223 -8.45 25.24 0.02
N LYS A 224 -7.13 25.36 0.22
CA LYS A 224 -6.13 25.62 -0.83
C LYS A 224 -5.13 24.45 -0.98
N MET A 225 -5.30 23.36 -0.24
CA MET A 225 -4.41 22.20 -0.38
C MET A 225 -4.72 21.42 -1.66
N PRO A 226 -3.72 20.85 -2.35
CA PRO A 226 -3.95 19.88 -3.42
C PRO A 226 -4.82 18.72 -2.95
N ILE A 227 -5.59 18.14 -3.86
CA ILE A 227 -6.59 17.13 -3.49
C ILE A 227 -5.95 15.82 -3.04
N PHE A 228 -4.75 15.48 -3.54
CA PHE A 228 -3.97 14.35 -3.02
C PHE A 228 -3.64 14.51 -1.53
N THR A 229 -3.28 15.73 -1.10
CA THR A 229 -3.08 16.06 0.32
C THR A 229 -4.35 15.90 1.14
N TRP A 230 -5.51 16.32 0.63
CA TRP A 230 -6.81 16.14 1.32
C TRP A 230 -7.18 14.67 1.48
N THR A 231 -7.04 13.88 0.42
CA THR A 231 -7.29 12.44 0.49
C THR A 231 -6.32 11.75 1.43
N SER A 232 -5.05 12.20 1.46
CA SER A 232 -4.05 11.72 2.41
C SER A 232 -4.41 12.10 3.85
N LEU A 233 -4.89 13.33 4.10
CA LEU A 233 -5.33 13.74 5.44
C LEU A 233 -6.46 12.85 5.97
N VAL A 234 -7.51 12.65 5.18
CA VAL A 234 -8.63 11.78 5.58
C VAL A 234 -8.15 10.35 5.80
N THR A 235 -7.29 9.83 4.92
CA THR A 235 -6.68 8.50 5.06
C THR A 235 -5.93 8.34 6.38
N ASN A 236 -5.11 9.32 6.74
CA ASN A 236 -4.35 9.25 7.99
C ASN A 236 -5.24 9.37 9.22
N VAL A 237 -6.34 10.15 9.16
CA VAL A 237 -7.38 10.16 10.20
C VAL A 237 -8.03 8.79 10.35
N LEU A 238 -8.38 8.13 9.24
CA LEU A 238 -8.92 6.77 9.27
C LEU A 238 -7.93 5.77 9.87
N ILE A 239 -6.64 5.86 9.51
CA ILE A 239 -5.59 4.99 10.07
C ILE A 239 -5.58 5.11 11.60
N VAL A 240 -5.50 6.33 12.13
CA VAL A 240 -5.41 6.57 13.58
C VAL A 240 -6.67 6.10 14.32
N ALA A 241 -7.84 6.17 13.68
CA ALA A 241 -9.09 5.73 14.27
C ALA A 241 -9.34 4.21 14.16
N ALA A 242 -8.91 3.56 13.06
CA ALA A 242 -9.24 2.15 12.77
C ALA A 242 -8.17 1.16 13.25
N PHE A 243 -6.87 1.47 13.12
CA PHE A 243 -5.79 0.53 13.48
C PHE A 243 -5.76 0.12 14.96
N PRO A 244 -6.13 0.98 15.93
CA PRO A 244 -6.25 0.54 17.33
C PRO A 244 -7.21 -0.64 17.52
N VAL A 245 -8.27 -0.73 16.69
CA VAL A 245 -9.23 -1.84 16.74
C VAL A 245 -8.58 -3.13 16.25
N LEU A 246 -7.81 -3.10 15.16
CA LEU A 246 -7.04 -4.26 14.70
C LEU A 246 -6.05 -4.71 15.78
N ALA A 247 -5.28 -3.78 16.33
CA ALA A 247 -4.27 -4.08 17.35
C ALA A 247 -4.89 -4.72 18.60
N ALA A 248 -6.04 -4.23 19.05
CA ALA A 248 -6.77 -4.81 20.16
C ALA A 248 -7.33 -6.21 19.80
N THR A 249 -7.93 -6.36 18.62
CA THR A 249 -8.53 -7.63 18.18
C THR A 249 -7.48 -8.74 18.08
N LEU A 250 -6.33 -8.45 17.49
CA LEU A 250 -5.22 -9.39 17.40
C LEU A 250 -4.58 -9.66 18.76
N ALA A 251 -4.49 -8.66 19.65
CA ALA A 251 -4.02 -8.87 21.02
C ALA A 251 -4.97 -9.82 21.80
N LEU A 252 -6.28 -9.65 21.69
CA LEU A 252 -7.27 -10.55 22.31
C LEU A 252 -7.16 -11.98 21.74
N LEU A 253 -7.00 -12.12 20.42
CA LEU A 253 -6.78 -13.43 19.79
C LEU A 253 -5.45 -14.06 20.25
N THR A 254 -4.41 -13.25 20.46
CA THR A 254 -3.14 -13.70 21.04
C THR A 254 -3.34 -14.20 22.46
N MET A 255 -4.11 -13.50 23.29
CA MET A 255 -4.41 -13.93 24.66
C MET A 255 -5.15 -15.28 24.68
N ASP A 256 -6.12 -15.49 23.79
CA ASP A 256 -6.82 -16.77 23.67
C ASP A 256 -5.85 -17.90 23.31
N ARG A 257 -4.89 -17.64 22.42
CA ARG A 257 -3.89 -18.63 21.99
C ARG A 257 -2.74 -18.84 22.98
N TYR A 258 -2.34 -17.83 23.75
CA TYR A 258 -1.10 -17.88 24.56
C TYR A 258 -1.37 -18.05 26.04
N LEU A 259 -2.46 -17.47 26.54
CA LEU A 259 -2.78 -17.37 27.96
C LEU A 259 -4.03 -18.17 28.34
N GLY A 260 -4.69 -18.82 27.37
CA GLY A 260 -5.89 -19.62 27.60
C GLY A 260 -7.09 -18.78 28.02
N THR A 261 -7.18 -17.54 27.53
CA THR A 261 -8.38 -16.72 27.73
C THR A 261 -9.53 -17.20 26.85
N HIS A 262 -10.72 -16.69 27.13
CA HIS A 262 -11.97 -17.10 26.48
C HIS A 262 -12.70 -15.91 25.85
N PHE A 263 -12.01 -15.09 25.06
CA PHE A 263 -12.65 -13.97 24.35
C PHE A 263 -13.50 -14.48 23.17
N PHE A 264 -12.92 -15.35 22.35
CA PHE A 264 -13.51 -15.84 21.10
C PHE A 264 -13.58 -17.37 21.02
N THR A 265 -13.38 -18.07 22.13
CA THR A 265 -13.54 -19.54 22.21
C THR A 265 -15.02 -19.94 22.14
N ASN A 266 -15.30 -21.20 21.80
CA ASN A 266 -16.67 -21.73 21.82
C ASN A 266 -17.16 -22.05 23.24
N ASP A 267 -16.22 -22.41 24.13
CA ASP A 267 -16.52 -22.80 25.49
C ASP A 267 -16.23 -21.67 26.49
N MET A 268 -16.61 -21.89 27.75
CA MET A 268 -16.30 -21.01 28.89
C MET A 268 -16.75 -19.55 28.74
N GLY A 269 -17.78 -19.31 27.93
CA GLY A 269 -18.42 -17.98 27.76
C GLY A 269 -17.85 -17.11 26.64
N GLY A 270 -16.90 -17.62 25.84
CA GLY A 270 -16.38 -16.91 24.67
C GLY A 270 -17.42 -16.70 23.57
N ASN A 271 -17.16 -15.74 22.68
CA ASN A 271 -18.06 -15.41 21.57
C ASN A 271 -17.30 -15.16 20.26
N VAL A 272 -17.33 -16.14 19.36
CA VAL A 272 -16.72 -16.08 18.02
C VAL A 272 -17.23 -14.92 17.16
N MET A 273 -18.51 -14.56 17.28
CA MET A 273 -19.12 -13.48 16.47
C MET A 273 -18.57 -12.12 16.85
N MET A 274 -18.11 -11.95 18.10
CA MET A 274 -17.49 -10.70 18.55
C MET A 274 -16.20 -10.41 17.77
N TYR A 275 -15.38 -11.42 17.49
CA TYR A 275 -14.19 -11.26 16.65
C TYR A 275 -14.58 -10.72 15.27
N VAL A 276 -15.57 -11.33 14.63
CA VAL A 276 -15.99 -10.93 13.27
C VAL A 276 -16.53 -9.50 13.27
N ASN A 277 -17.27 -9.10 14.30
CA ASN A 277 -17.69 -7.71 14.45
C ASN A 277 -16.48 -6.77 14.59
N LEU A 278 -15.57 -7.03 15.53
CA LEU A 278 -14.41 -6.18 15.81
C LEU A 278 -13.46 -6.05 14.62
N ILE A 279 -13.12 -7.17 13.98
CA ILE A 279 -12.18 -7.16 12.85
C ILE A 279 -12.73 -6.35 11.69
N TRP A 280 -14.05 -6.34 11.45
CA TRP A 280 -14.64 -5.54 10.38
C TRP A 280 -14.82 -4.06 10.71
N ILE A 281 -14.96 -3.70 11.99
CA ILE A 281 -14.87 -2.29 12.42
C ILE A 281 -13.56 -1.66 11.93
N TRP A 282 -12.46 -2.43 11.90
CA TRP A 282 -11.22 -2.03 11.22
C TRP A 282 -11.26 -2.29 9.71
N GLY A 283 -11.66 -3.50 9.29
CA GLY A 283 -11.43 -4.00 7.94
C GLY A 283 -12.16 -3.25 6.85
N HIS A 284 -13.31 -2.63 7.14
CA HIS A 284 -13.99 -1.79 6.16
C HIS A 284 -13.41 -0.38 6.02
N PRO A 285 -13.08 0.36 7.10
CA PRO A 285 -12.26 1.56 6.99
C PRO A 285 -10.93 1.33 6.25
N GLU A 286 -10.29 0.17 6.42
CA GLU A 286 -9.04 -0.17 5.72
C GLU A 286 -9.17 -0.09 4.20
N VAL A 287 -10.27 -0.58 3.62
CA VAL A 287 -10.43 -0.50 2.15
C VAL A 287 -10.51 0.94 1.65
N TYR A 288 -11.02 1.87 2.48
CA TYR A 288 -11.01 3.29 2.17
C TYR A 288 -9.65 3.94 2.38
N ILE A 289 -8.88 3.51 3.39
CA ILE A 289 -7.49 3.91 3.60
C ILE A 289 -6.65 3.65 2.34
N LEU A 290 -6.91 2.54 1.65
CA LEU A 290 -6.23 2.20 0.39
C LEU A 290 -6.70 3.05 -0.80
N VAL A 291 -8.01 3.21 -0.98
CA VAL A 291 -8.56 3.81 -2.21
C VAL A 291 -8.54 5.35 -2.20
N LEU A 292 -8.63 5.99 -1.04
CA LEU A 292 -8.72 7.45 -0.95
C LEU A 292 -7.48 8.14 -1.51
N PRO A 293 -6.23 7.76 -1.16
CA PRO A 293 -5.05 8.39 -1.73
C PRO A 293 -4.93 8.12 -3.23
N ALA A 294 -5.31 6.93 -3.70
CA ALA A 294 -5.36 6.62 -5.13
C ALA A 294 -6.33 7.55 -5.88
N PHE A 295 -7.49 7.88 -5.30
CA PHE A 295 -8.36 8.92 -5.83
C PHE A 295 -7.70 10.31 -5.88
N GLY A 296 -6.86 10.63 -4.90
CA GLY A 296 -6.02 11.82 -4.93
C GLY A 296 -5.09 11.82 -6.15
N VAL A 297 -4.38 10.71 -6.37
CA VAL A 297 -3.48 10.54 -7.53
C VAL A 297 -4.22 10.78 -8.85
N TYR A 298 -5.36 10.12 -9.05
CA TYR A 298 -6.14 10.30 -10.28
C TYR A 298 -6.58 11.74 -10.50
N SER A 299 -6.89 12.46 -9.42
CA SER A 299 -7.30 13.85 -9.51
C SER A 299 -6.15 14.76 -9.98
N GLU A 300 -4.94 14.57 -9.43
CA GLU A 300 -3.74 15.32 -9.84
C GLU A 300 -3.34 15.00 -11.29
N VAL A 301 -3.39 13.72 -11.67
CA VAL A 301 -3.10 13.25 -13.04
C VAL A 301 -4.09 13.85 -14.03
N VAL A 302 -5.39 13.79 -13.74
CA VAL A 302 -6.43 14.32 -14.64
C VAL A 302 -6.29 15.84 -14.79
N ALA A 303 -6.11 16.60 -13.71
CA ALA A 303 -5.96 18.05 -13.78
C ALA A 303 -4.70 18.46 -14.58
N THR A 304 -3.58 17.76 -14.37
CA THR A 304 -2.32 18.02 -15.08
C THR A 304 -2.45 17.76 -16.57
N PHE A 305 -2.85 16.55 -16.96
CA PHE A 305 -2.84 16.16 -18.37
C PHE A 305 -4.05 16.64 -19.16
N ALA A 306 -5.15 17.06 -18.51
CA ALA A 306 -6.24 17.78 -19.17
C ALA A 306 -5.96 19.28 -19.31
N ARG A 307 -4.89 19.80 -18.69
CA ARG A 307 -4.49 21.22 -18.63
C ARG A 307 -5.62 22.13 -18.15
N LYS A 308 -6.36 21.68 -17.15
CA LYS A 308 -7.52 22.39 -16.59
C LYS A 308 -7.52 22.24 -15.06
N THR A 309 -8.05 23.25 -14.38
CA THR A 309 -8.31 23.15 -12.94
C THR A 309 -9.28 22.02 -12.65
N LEU A 310 -9.14 21.40 -11.48
CA LEU A 310 -10.00 20.30 -11.08
C LEU A 310 -11.46 20.78 -10.93
N PHE A 311 -12.37 20.18 -11.69
CA PHE A 311 -13.78 20.52 -11.63
C PHE A 311 -14.37 20.12 -10.28
N GLY A 312 -15.12 21.02 -9.65
CA GLY A 312 -15.81 20.71 -8.41
C GLY A 312 -14.89 20.46 -7.20
N TYR A 313 -13.72 21.09 -7.11
CA TYR A 313 -12.75 20.91 -6.00
C TYR A 313 -13.42 20.86 -4.61
N LYS A 314 -14.25 21.85 -4.27
CA LYS A 314 -14.97 21.87 -2.97
C LYS A 314 -15.85 20.64 -2.78
N SER A 315 -16.58 20.22 -3.81
CA SER A 315 -17.41 19.01 -3.80
C SER A 315 -16.54 17.76 -3.59
N MET A 316 -15.36 17.66 -4.20
CA MET A 316 -14.44 16.53 -4.00
C MET A 316 -13.88 16.46 -2.58
N VAL A 317 -13.58 17.61 -1.96
CA VAL A 317 -13.14 17.69 -0.57
C VAL A 317 -14.25 17.22 0.37
N TYR A 318 -15.46 17.75 0.24
CA TYR A 318 -16.60 17.33 1.07
C TYR A 318 -16.97 15.87 0.86
N ALA A 319 -16.93 15.37 -0.38
CA ALA A 319 -17.15 13.95 -0.69
C ALA A 319 -16.11 13.07 0.01
N THR A 320 -14.83 13.47 0.02
CA THR A 320 -13.77 12.73 0.71
C THR A 320 -13.98 12.74 2.23
N ALA A 321 -14.34 13.88 2.83
CA ALA A 321 -14.67 13.95 4.25
C ALA A 321 -15.90 13.10 4.61
N ALA A 322 -16.95 13.11 3.77
CA ALA A 322 -18.14 12.29 3.96
C ALA A 322 -17.82 10.79 3.92
N ILE A 323 -16.98 10.34 2.97
CA ILE A 323 -16.48 8.96 2.93
C ILE A 323 -15.74 8.63 4.24
N GLY A 324 -14.89 9.54 4.71
CA GLY A 324 -14.18 9.37 5.99
C GLY A 324 -15.12 9.08 7.15
N VAL A 325 -16.18 9.88 7.33
CA VAL A 325 -17.16 9.67 8.42
C VAL A 325 -17.98 8.40 8.20
N LEU A 326 -18.54 8.22 6.99
CA LEU A 326 -19.44 7.11 6.71
C LEU A 326 -18.73 5.74 6.73
N SER A 327 -17.42 5.70 6.50
CA SER A 327 -16.63 4.45 6.54
C SER A 327 -16.76 3.70 7.88
N PHE A 328 -17.02 4.43 8.97
CA PHE A 328 -17.24 3.88 10.31
C PHE A 328 -18.69 3.51 10.59
N LEU A 329 -19.60 3.51 9.61
CA LEU A 329 -21.05 3.25 9.82
C LEU A 329 -21.58 2.07 8.99
N VAL A 330 -20.70 1.26 8.40
CA VAL A 330 -21.10 0.31 7.35
C VAL A 330 -20.50 -1.09 7.49
N TRP A 331 -19.62 -1.33 8.46
CA TRP A 331 -18.84 -2.57 8.57
C TRP A 331 -19.66 -3.87 8.66
N LEU A 332 -20.89 -3.81 9.18
CA LEU A 332 -21.75 -4.98 9.33
C LEU A 332 -22.13 -5.64 8.00
N HIS A 333 -22.06 -4.94 6.88
CA HIS A 333 -22.37 -5.53 5.58
C HIS A 333 -21.48 -6.71 5.20
N HIS A 334 -20.34 -6.89 5.85
CA HIS A 334 -19.45 -8.02 5.63
C HIS A 334 -19.96 -9.31 6.26
N PHE A 335 -21.00 -9.25 7.08
CA PHE A 335 -21.55 -10.41 7.79
C PHE A 335 -23.08 -10.33 7.94
N PHE A 336 -23.79 -9.82 6.93
CA PHE A 336 -25.26 -9.86 6.87
C PHE A 336 -25.84 -11.26 7.09
N THR A 337 -25.08 -12.30 6.75
CA THR A 337 -25.44 -13.72 6.88
C THR A 337 -25.22 -14.29 8.28
N MET A 338 -24.75 -13.50 9.26
CA MET A 338 -24.49 -13.95 10.63
C MET A 338 -25.72 -13.85 11.56
N GLY A 339 -26.92 -13.65 11.00
CA GLY A 339 -28.17 -13.74 11.77
C GLY A 339 -28.55 -12.49 12.55
N ALA A 340 -27.97 -11.32 12.25
CA ALA A 340 -28.46 -10.05 12.77
C ALA A 340 -29.92 -9.79 12.34
N GLY A 341 -30.69 -9.09 13.17
CA GLY A 341 -32.10 -8.78 12.89
C GLY A 341 -32.30 -7.93 11.63
N ALA A 342 -33.48 -8.03 11.03
CA ALA A 342 -33.81 -7.35 9.77
C ALA A 342 -33.56 -5.83 9.80
N ASN A 343 -33.89 -5.17 10.91
CA ASN A 343 -33.67 -3.73 11.08
C ASN A 343 -32.18 -3.34 11.04
N VAL A 344 -31.32 -4.17 11.64
CA VAL A 344 -29.87 -3.94 11.64
C VAL A 344 -29.32 -4.12 10.23
N ASN A 345 -29.71 -5.20 9.55
CA ASN A 345 -29.32 -5.43 8.16
C ASN A 345 -29.79 -4.31 7.22
N ALA A 346 -31.03 -3.83 7.40
CA ALA A 346 -31.57 -2.72 6.62
C ALA A 346 -30.80 -1.42 6.86
N PHE A 347 -30.51 -1.06 8.12
CA PHE A 347 -29.74 0.15 8.45
C PHE A 347 -28.36 0.13 7.78
N PHE A 348 -27.59 -0.94 7.99
CA PHE A 348 -26.23 -1.05 7.44
C PHE A 348 -26.23 -1.18 5.91
N GLY A 349 -27.24 -1.83 5.32
CA GLY A 349 -27.42 -1.87 3.87
C GLY A 349 -27.67 -0.48 3.28
N ILE A 350 -28.59 0.29 3.87
CA ILE A 350 -28.89 1.68 3.45
C ILE A 350 -27.65 2.57 3.62
N ALA A 351 -27.00 2.53 4.77
CA ALA A 351 -25.79 3.31 5.03
C ALA A 351 -24.69 3.02 4.00
N THR A 352 -24.51 1.75 3.63
CA THR A 352 -23.55 1.32 2.60
C THR A 352 -23.90 1.88 1.22
N MET A 353 -25.18 1.85 0.84
CA MET A 353 -25.64 2.43 -0.43
C MET A 353 -25.43 3.95 -0.47
N ILE A 354 -25.59 4.67 0.65
CA ILE A 354 -25.36 6.13 0.73
C ILE A 354 -23.90 6.49 0.41
N ILE A 355 -22.93 5.66 0.79
CA ILE A 355 -21.50 5.93 0.50
C ILE A 355 -21.19 5.95 -1.02
N SER A 356 -22.02 5.30 -1.83
CA SER A 356 -21.84 5.32 -3.29
C SER A 356 -22.00 6.72 -3.89
N ILE A 357 -22.78 7.61 -3.25
CA ILE A 357 -23.08 8.96 -3.75
C ILE A 357 -21.82 9.85 -3.76
N PRO A 358 -21.08 10.04 -2.64
CA PRO A 358 -19.80 10.76 -2.67
C PRO A 358 -18.82 10.23 -3.72
N THR A 359 -18.73 8.91 -3.86
CA THR A 359 -17.80 8.27 -4.79
C THR A 359 -18.21 8.52 -6.25
N GLY A 360 -19.50 8.41 -6.56
CA GLY A 360 -20.05 8.73 -7.87
C GLY A 360 -19.80 10.20 -8.25
N ALA A 361 -20.02 11.13 -7.32
CA ALA A 361 -19.74 12.55 -7.55
C ALA A 361 -18.27 12.80 -7.94
N LYS A 362 -17.31 12.07 -7.36
CA LYS A 362 -15.90 12.17 -7.75
C LYS A 362 -15.64 11.69 -9.17
N ILE A 363 -16.26 10.58 -9.60
CA ILE A 363 -16.17 10.09 -10.98
C ILE A 363 -16.65 11.14 -11.98
N PHE A 364 -17.82 11.74 -11.72
CA PHE A 364 -18.34 12.81 -12.58
C PHE A 364 -17.43 14.04 -12.58
N ASN A 365 -16.89 14.45 -11.43
CA ASN A 365 -15.95 15.58 -11.36
C ASN A 365 -14.69 15.33 -12.19
N TRP A 366 -14.13 14.11 -12.20
CA TRP A 366 -13.01 13.79 -13.09
C TRP A 366 -13.40 13.84 -14.57
N LEU A 367 -14.56 13.29 -14.95
CA LEU A 367 -15.05 13.38 -16.33
C LEU A 367 -15.25 14.84 -16.77
N PHE A 368 -15.81 15.70 -15.92
CA PHE A 368 -15.97 17.12 -16.20
C PHE A 368 -14.66 17.90 -16.17
N THR A 369 -13.64 17.41 -15.48
CA THR A 369 -12.28 17.96 -15.57
C THR A 369 -11.67 17.66 -16.94
N ILE A 370 -11.88 16.46 -17.49
CA ILE A 370 -11.46 16.11 -18.85
C ILE A 370 -12.30 16.89 -19.89
N TYR A 371 -13.60 17.08 -19.64
CA TYR A 371 -14.50 17.80 -20.55
C TYR A 371 -14.01 19.22 -20.84
N ARG A 372 -13.91 19.54 -22.14
CA ARG A 372 -13.32 20.79 -22.67
C ARG A 372 -11.85 21.04 -22.27
N GLY A 373 -11.15 20.04 -21.76
CA GLY A 373 -9.70 20.07 -21.58
C GLY A 373 -8.96 19.63 -22.86
N ARG A 374 -7.62 19.68 -22.82
CA ARG A 374 -6.75 19.15 -23.88
C ARG A 374 -5.98 17.96 -23.35
N LEU A 375 -6.62 16.79 -23.37
CA LEU A 375 -6.08 15.58 -22.75
C LEU A 375 -4.88 15.03 -23.53
N ARG A 376 -3.69 15.05 -22.90
CA ARG A 376 -2.50 14.38 -23.43
C ARG A 376 -2.50 12.92 -22.98
N ILE A 377 -2.75 11.98 -23.89
CA ILE A 377 -2.82 10.54 -23.58
C ILE A 377 -1.41 10.02 -23.29
N THR A 378 -0.98 10.05 -22.04
CA THR A 378 0.26 9.46 -21.51
C THR A 378 -0.03 8.21 -20.67
N THR A 379 1.00 7.45 -20.27
CA THR A 379 0.83 6.25 -19.43
C THR A 379 0.00 6.51 -18.16
N PRO A 380 0.26 7.56 -17.32
CA PRO A 380 -0.58 7.86 -16.16
C PRO A 380 -2.06 8.10 -16.51
N VAL A 381 -2.33 8.73 -17.65
CA VAL A 381 -3.71 8.99 -18.12
C VAL A 381 -4.39 7.69 -18.53
N LEU A 382 -3.69 6.77 -19.19
CA LEU A 382 -4.26 5.45 -19.54
C LEU A 382 -4.69 4.69 -18.29
N TRP A 383 -3.83 4.62 -17.26
CA TRP A 383 -4.19 4.03 -15.98
C TRP A 383 -5.42 4.70 -15.34
N THR A 384 -5.54 6.02 -15.47
CA THR A 384 -6.67 6.79 -14.93
C THR A 384 -7.97 6.52 -15.70
N LEU A 385 -7.92 6.45 -17.03
CA LEU A 385 -9.09 6.09 -17.84
C LEU A 385 -9.52 4.64 -17.61
N GLY A 386 -8.55 3.72 -17.53
CA GLY A 386 -8.79 2.32 -17.20
C GLY A 386 -9.44 2.16 -15.82
N PHE A 387 -8.94 2.93 -14.83
CA PHE A 387 -9.55 3.03 -13.50
C PHE A 387 -11.03 3.42 -13.57
N MET A 388 -11.38 4.50 -14.27
CA MET A 388 -12.77 4.96 -14.31
C MET A 388 -13.72 3.86 -14.82
N ILE A 389 -13.29 3.10 -15.84
CA ILE A 389 -14.10 2.02 -16.41
C ILE A 389 -14.21 0.85 -15.43
N VAL A 390 -13.07 0.33 -14.98
CA VAL A 390 -13.01 -0.84 -14.10
C VAL A 390 -13.74 -0.53 -12.79
N PHE A 391 -13.36 0.55 -12.12
CA PHE A 391 -13.89 0.93 -10.81
C PHE A 391 -15.40 1.22 -10.82
N VAL A 392 -15.98 1.77 -11.89
CA VAL A 392 -17.44 1.96 -11.97
C VAL A 392 -18.18 0.61 -12.01
N ILE A 393 -17.67 -0.37 -12.77
CA ILE A 393 -18.23 -1.73 -12.78
C ILE A 393 -18.08 -2.39 -11.40
N GLY A 394 -16.91 -2.25 -10.78
CA GLY A 394 -16.67 -2.70 -9.41
C GLY A 394 -17.63 -2.03 -8.41
N GLY A 395 -17.78 -0.71 -8.45
CA GLY A 395 -18.67 0.04 -7.57
C GLY A 395 -20.14 -0.36 -7.72
N MET A 396 -20.61 -0.53 -8.96
CA MET A 396 -21.97 -0.99 -9.25
C MET A 396 -22.27 -2.35 -8.61
N THR A 397 -21.36 -3.31 -8.76
CA THR A 397 -21.51 -4.65 -8.15
C THR A 397 -21.42 -4.60 -6.62
N GLY A 398 -20.68 -3.64 -6.06
CA GLY A 398 -20.63 -3.41 -4.61
C GLY A 398 -21.95 -2.88 -4.05
N VAL A 399 -22.58 -1.95 -4.76
CA VAL A 399 -23.93 -1.46 -4.41
C VAL A 399 -24.95 -2.59 -4.46
N MET A 400 -24.83 -3.53 -5.40
CA MET A 400 -25.68 -4.73 -5.42
C MET A 400 -25.47 -5.60 -4.18
N LEU A 401 -24.21 -5.83 -3.76
CA LEU A 401 -23.88 -6.61 -2.56
C LEU A 401 -24.25 -5.91 -1.24
N ALA A 402 -24.43 -4.59 -1.26
CA ALA A 402 -24.91 -3.83 -0.12
C ALA A 402 -26.40 -4.11 0.21
N ILE A 403 -27.14 -4.72 -0.71
CA ILE A 403 -28.53 -5.13 -0.51
C ILE A 403 -28.53 -6.47 0.24
N PRO A 404 -29.01 -6.55 1.50
CA PRO A 404 -28.90 -7.78 2.29
C PRO A 404 -29.52 -9.01 1.61
N GLY A 405 -30.68 -8.86 0.98
CA GLY A 405 -31.35 -9.96 0.27
C GLY A 405 -30.53 -10.53 -0.90
N VAL A 406 -29.76 -9.68 -1.60
CA VAL A 406 -28.83 -10.12 -2.65
C VAL A 406 -27.58 -10.73 -2.02
N SER A 407 -27.08 -10.12 -0.94
CA SER A 407 -25.93 -10.63 -0.19
C SER A 407 -26.18 -12.04 0.33
N PHE A 408 -27.39 -12.39 0.78
CA PHE A 408 -27.69 -13.75 1.25
C PHE A 408 -27.38 -14.86 0.24
N VAL A 409 -27.46 -14.58 -1.07
CA VAL A 409 -27.15 -15.57 -2.13
C VAL A 409 -25.77 -15.39 -2.74
N LEU A 410 -25.19 -14.18 -2.70
CA LEU A 410 -23.87 -13.89 -3.27
C LEU A 410 -22.73 -13.84 -2.24
N HIS A 411 -23.04 -13.88 -0.94
CA HIS A 411 -22.05 -13.83 0.12
C HIS A 411 -21.11 -15.03 0.02
N ASN A 412 -19.81 -14.74 0.07
CA ASN A 412 -18.72 -15.71 -0.13
C ASN A 412 -18.68 -16.44 -1.47
N SER A 413 -19.53 -16.13 -2.45
CA SER A 413 -19.38 -16.64 -3.80
C SER A 413 -18.22 -15.96 -4.54
N LEU A 414 -17.85 -16.48 -5.71
CA LEU A 414 -16.86 -15.82 -6.57
C LEU A 414 -17.29 -14.42 -7.03
N PHE A 415 -18.58 -14.06 -6.91
CA PHE A 415 -19.06 -12.70 -7.18
C PHE A 415 -18.43 -11.68 -6.22
N LEU A 416 -18.30 -12.03 -4.93
CA LEU A 416 -17.65 -11.19 -3.93
C LEU A 416 -16.17 -10.98 -4.27
N ILE A 417 -15.47 -12.05 -4.66
CA ILE A 417 -14.07 -11.97 -5.08
C ILE A 417 -13.93 -11.07 -6.30
N ALA A 418 -14.77 -11.27 -7.31
CA ALA A 418 -14.78 -10.47 -8.53
C ALA A 418 -14.99 -8.98 -8.23
N HIS A 419 -16.00 -8.65 -7.43
CA HIS A 419 -16.30 -7.28 -6.98
C HIS A 419 -15.09 -6.62 -6.29
N PHE A 420 -14.55 -7.27 -5.27
CA PHE A 420 -13.47 -6.71 -4.48
C PHE A 420 -12.17 -6.56 -5.28
N HIS A 421 -11.83 -7.52 -6.13
CA HIS A 421 -10.66 -7.40 -7.00
C HIS A 421 -10.84 -6.29 -8.03
N ASN A 422 -12.07 -6.06 -8.50
CA ASN A 422 -12.37 -4.99 -9.42
C ASN A 422 -12.14 -3.61 -8.78
N THR A 423 -12.59 -3.41 -7.55
CA THR A 423 -12.37 -2.16 -6.82
C THR A 423 -10.93 -1.96 -6.35
N ILE A 424 -10.23 -3.00 -5.91
CA ILE A 424 -8.82 -2.89 -5.45
C ILE A 424 -7.84 -2.81 -6.61
N ILE A 425 -7.92 -3.68 -7.62
CA ILE A 425 -6.98 -3.63 -8.75
C ILE A 425 -7.24 -2.35 -9.55
N GLY A 426 -8.50 -2.10 -9.91
CA GLY A 426 -8.88 -0.93 -10.67
C GLY A 426 -8.68 0.38 -9.91
N GLY A 427 -9.06 0.42 -8.63
CA GLY A 427 -9.02 1.64 -7.81
C GLY A 427 -7.69 1.92 -7.13
N VAL A 428 -7.00 0.89 -6.63
CA VAL A 428 -5.77 1.05 -5.83
C VAL A 428 -4.53 0.75 -6.66
N VAL A 429 -4.42 -0.44 -7.25
CA VAL A 429 -3.19 -0.85 -7.96
C VAL A 429 -2.93 0.02 -9.19
N PHE A 430 -3.96 0.30 -10.00
CA PHE A 430 -3.81 1.21 -11.15
C PHE A 430 -3.41 2.62 -10.69
N GLY A 431 -3.89 3.07 -9.52
CA GLY A 431 -3.59 4.38 -8.95
C GLY A 431 -2.16 4.44 -8.43
N CYS A 432 -1.70 3.37 -7.81
CA CYS A 432 -0.30 3.19 -7.40
C CYS A 432 0.65 3.28 -8.60
N ILE A 433 0.36 2.56 -9.69
CA ILE A 433 1.19 2.57 -10.90
C ILE A 433 1.10 3.93 -11.63
N ALA A 434 -0.08 4.55 -11.67
CA ALA A 434 -0.25 5.90 -12.21
C ALA A 434 0.59 6.92 -11.43
N GLY A 435 0.52 6.88 -10.09
CA GLY A 435 1.28 7.76 -9.19
C GLY A 435 2.78 7.52 -9.30
N MET A 436 3.21 6.26 -9.30
CA MET A 436 4.62 5.91 -9.54
C MET A 436 5.10 6.51 -10.86
N THR A 437 4.35 6.34 -11.94
CA THR A 437 4.74 6.84 -13.28
C THR A 437 4.74 8.36 -13.34
N TYR A 438 3.77 9.01 -12.69
CA TYR A 438 3.63 10.46 -12.66
C TYR A 438 4.74 11.12 -11.85
N TRP A 439 5.03 10.65 -10.64
CA TRP A 439 6.04 11.23 -9.75
C TRP A 439 7.45 10.59 -9.85
N PHE A 440 7.65 9.59 -10.73
CA PHE A 440 8.98 9.00 -10.96
C PHE A 440 10.08 10.04 -11.22
N PRO A 441 9.87 11.06 -12.08
CA PRO A 441 10.89 12.07 -12.35
C PRO A 441 11.23 12.89 -11.11
N LYS A 442 10.25 13.16 -10.26
CA LYS A 442 10.47 13.93 -9.03
C LYS A 442 11.37 13.20 -8.04
N ALA A 443 11.26 11.87 -7.97
CA ALA A 443 12.09 11.05 -7.09
C ALA A 443 13.50 10.76 -7.68
N PHE A 444 13.61 10.55 -9.00
CA PHE A 444 14.84 10.02 -9.61
C PHE A 444 15.51 10.93 -10.66
N GLY A 445 14.85 12.01 -11.10
CA GLY A 445 15.37 12.97 -12.07
C GLY A 445 15.23 12.60 -13.55
N PHE A 446 14.46 11.57 -13.88
CA PHE A 446 14.22 11.16 -15.28
C PHE A 446 12.85 10.49 -15.45
N THR A 447 12.32 10.50 -16.67
CA THR A 447 11.01 9.92 -16.99
C THR A 447 11.07 8.43 -17.33
N LEU A 448 9.99 7.71 -17.03
CA LEU A 448 9.85 6.29 -17.39
C LEU A 448 9.60 6.11 -18.89
N ASN A 449 9.95 4.92 -19.41
CA ASN A 449 9.77 4.59 -20.81
C ASN A 449 8.27 4.47 -21.13
N GLU A 450 7.78 5.36 -21.99
CA GLU A 450 6.36 5.49 -22.29
C GLU A 450 5.81 4.28 -23.07
N ARG A 451 6.61 3.67 -23.95
CA ARG A 451 6.17 2.53 -24.78
C ARG A 451 5.92 1.28 -23.93
N LEU A 452 6.87 0.96 -23.04
CA LEU A 452 6.75 -0.17 -22.12
C LEU A 452 5.63 0.04 -21.10
N GLY A 453 5.44 1.29 -20.64
CA GLY A 453 4.32 1.65 -19.77
C GLY A 453 2.96 1.37 -20.40
N ARG A 454 2.80 1.69 -21.69
CA ARG A 454 1.58 1.35 -22.46
C ARG A 454 1.35 -0.14 -22.60
N TYR A 455 2.40 -0.91 -22.91
CA TYR A 455 2.29 -2.37 -22.99
C TYR A 455 1.88 -2.98 -21.66
N SER A 456 2.48 -2.52 -20.56
CA SER A 456 2.07 -2.90 -19.21
C SER A 456 0.58 -2.61 -19.00
N PHE A 457 0.13 -1.38 -19.29
CA PHE A 457 -1.27 -0.99 -19.15
C PHE A 457 -2.23 -1.89 -19.93
N TYR A 458 -2.00 -2.13 -21.23
CA TYR A 458 -2.92 -2.93 -22.03
C TYR A 458 -2.99 -4.40 -21.58
N CYS A 459 -1.84 -4.98 -21.20
CA CYS A 459 -1.78 -6.33 -20.64
C CYS A 459 -2.55 -6.42 -19.32
N TRP A 460 -2.38 -5.44 -18.42
CA TRP A 460 -3.13 -5.36 -17.17
C TRP A 460 -4.63 -5.16 -17.39
N PHE A 461 -5.01 -4.23 -18.26
CA PHE A 461 -6.40 -3.88 -18.52
C PHE A 461 -7.17 -5.05 -19.13
N VAL A 462 -6.67 -5.63 -20.24
CA VAL A 462 -7.30 -6.78 -20.89
C VAL A 462 -7.24 -8.02 -20.01
N GLY A 463 -6.07 -8.28 -19.41
CA GLY A 463 -5.86 -9.42 -18.50
C GLY A 463 -6.79 -9.37 -17.30
N PHE A 464 -7.04 -8.18 -16.72
CA PHE A 464 -7.98 -8.00 -15.62
C PHE A 464 -9.42 -8.40 -16.01
N PHE A 465 -9.93 -7.91 -17.14
CA PHE A 465 -11.28 -8.26 -17.58
C PHE A 465 -11.40 -9.77 -17.84
N MET A 466 -10.41 -10.38 -18.49
CA MET A 466 -10.39 -11.84 -18.72
C MET A 466 -10.27 -12.63 -17.40
N ALA A 467 -9.50 -12.14 -16.43
CA ALA A 467 -9.28 -12.83 -15.16
C ALA A 467 -10.50 -12.81 -14.23
N PHE A 468 -11.23 -11.68 -14.18
CA PHE A 468 -12.22 -11.44 -13.13
C PHE A 468 -13.67 -11.37 -13.63
N MET A 469 -13.95 -11.03 -14.89
CA MET A 469 -15.33 -11.06 -15.39
C MET A 469 -15.96 -12.45 -15.40
N PRO A 470 -15.24 -13.54 -15.76
CA PRO A 470 -15.79 -14.88 -15.65
C PRO A 470 -16.21 -15.24 -14.22
N LEU A 471 -15.59 -14.64 -13.21
CA LEU A 471 -15.87 -14.94 -11.80
C LEU A 471 -17.19 -14.34 -11.32
N TYR A 472 -17.67 -13.24 -11.92
CA TYR A 472 -19.04 -12.78 -11.66
C TYR A 472 -20.05 -13.83 -12.12
N ILE A 473 -19.85 -14.42 -13.30
CA ILE A 473 -20.72 -15.48 -13.84
C ILE A 473 -20.65 -16.73 -12.95
N LEU A 474 -19.44 -17.15 -12.57
CA LEU A 474 -19.26 -18.30 -11.66
C LEU A 474 -19.91 -18.07 -10.29
N GLY A 475 -19.85 -16.84 -9.78
CA GLY A 475 -20.52 -16.46 -8.54
C GLY A 475 -22.05 -16.59 -8.63
N PHE A 476 -22.65 -16.22 -9.77
CA PHE A 476 -24.07 -16.47 -10.03
C PHE A 476 -24.40 -17.96 -10.24
N LYS A 477 -23.46 -18.74 -10.78
CA LYS A 477 -23.57 -20.20 -10.92
C LYS A 477 -23.31 -20.97 -9.61
N GLY A 478 -23.11 -20.28 -8.49
CA GLY A 478 -22.98 -20.89 -7.16
C GLY A 478 -21.57 -21.34 -6.78
N MET A 479 -20.54 -21.04 -7.58
CA MET A 479 -19.16 -21.36 -7.19
C MET A 479 -18.74 -20.49 -6.00
N THR A 480 -18.38 -21.15 -4.89
CA THR A 480 -17.94 -20.48 -3.67
C THR A 480 -16.43 -20.22 -3.67
N ARG A 481 -15.99 -19.33 -2.78
CA ARG A 481 -14.57 -19.02 -2.58
C ARG A 481 -13.81 -20.18 -1.94
N ARG A 482 -12.48 -20.18 -2.13
CA ARG A 482 -11.50 -21.02 -1.41
C ARG A 482 -11.64 -22.53 -1.64
N LEU A 483 -12.37 -22.95 -2.68
CA LEU A 483 -12.27 -24.32 -3.16
C LEU A 483 -10.91 -24.53 -3.81
N ASN A 484 -10.24 -25.65 -3.50
CA ASN A 484 -9.01 -26.06 -4.16
C ASN A 484 -9.24 -27.15 -5.23
N HIS A 485 -10.46 -27.70 -5.27
CA HIS A 485 -10.95 -28.74 -6.19
C HIS A 485 -12.44 -28.53 -6.47
N TYR A 486 -12.93 -28.95 -7.63
CA TYR A 486 -14.35 -28.91 -7.96
C TYR A 486 -14.76 -29.99 -8.98
N ASP A 487 -15.98 -30.50 -8.82
CA ASP A 487 -16.52 -31.57 -9.68
C ASP A 487 -17.46 -31.05 -10.78
N ASN A 488 -17.84 -29.77 -10.74
CA ASN A 488 -18.76 -29.20 -11.73
C ASN A 488 -18.01 -28.84 -13.03
N PRO A 489 -18.22 -29.59 -14.14
CA PRO A 489 -17.50 -29.34 -15.40
C PRO A 489 -17.90 -28.02 -16.06
N GLU A 490 -19.10 -27.48 -15.78
CA GLU A 490 -19.55 -26.21 -16.36
C GLU A 490 -18.70 -25.00 -15.91
N TRP A 491 -18.01 -25.12 -14.79
CA TRP A 491 -17.19 -24.04 -14.26
C TRP A 491 -15.82 -23.94 -14.96
N GLN A 492 -15.33 -25.05 -15.51
CA GLN A 492 -13.98 -25.15 -16.04
C GLN A 492 -13.67 -24.16 -17.18
N PRO A 493 -14.54 -23.96 -18.19
CA PRO A 493 -14.25 -23.00 -19.27
C PRO A 493 -13.99 -21.57 -18.75
N TYR A 494 -14.75 -21.13 -17.74
CA TYR A 494 -14.59 -19.82 -17.12
C TYR A 494 -13.27 -19.71 -16.34
N LEU A 495 -12.86 -20.78 -15.66
CA LEU A 495 -11.60 -20.83 -14.92
C LEU A 495 -10.38 -20.87 -15.84
N LEU A 496 -10.48 -21.51 -17.00
CA LEU A 496 -9.44 -21.47 -18.05
C LEU A 496 -9.28 -20.06 -18.63
N VAL A 497 -10.39 -19.36 -18.91
CA VAL A 497 -10.34 -17.95 -19.33
C VAL A 497 -9.73 -17.09 -18.22
N ALA A 498 -10.08 -17.35 -16.96
CA ALA A 498 -9.53 -16.63 -15.83
C ALA A 498 -8.00 -16.84 -15.69
N LEU A 499 -7.50 -18.06 -15.95
CA LEU A 499 -6.07 -18.36 -15.99
C LEU A 499 -5.37 -17.62 -17.14
N ALA A 500 -5.96 -17.60 -18.33
CA ALA A 500 -5.41 -16.84 -19.47
C ALA A 500 -5.32 -15.33 -19.15
N GLY A 501 -6.35 -14.78 -18.49
CA GLY A 501 -6.32 -13.41 -17.99
C GLY A 501 -5.20 -13.17 -16.97
N ALA A 502 -5.00 -14.10 -16.04
CA ALA A 502 -3.89 -14.03 -15.10
C ALA A 502 -2.53 -14.07 -15.81
N ALA A 503 -2.33 -14.92 -16.82
CA ALA A 503 -1.12 -14.94 -17.63
C ALA A 503 -0.87 -13.60 -18.37
N LEU A 504 -1.90 -12.92 -18.85
CA LEU A 504 -1.78 -11.58 -19.41
C LEU A 504 -1.36 -10.54 -18.36
N ILE A 505 -1.89 -10.62 -17.13
CA ILE A 505 -1.45 -9.75 -16.03
C ILE A 505 0.02 -10.01 -15.71
N MET A 506 0.49 -11.26 -15.75
CA MET A 506 1.91 -11.60 -15.58
C MET A 506 2.79 -10.88 -16.61
N LEU A 507 2.37 -10.85 -17.88
CA LEU A 507 3.05 -10.08 -18.92
C LEU A 507 3.00 -8.56 -18.63
N GLY A 508 1.89 -8.07 -18.08
CA GLY A 508 1.76 -6.68 -17.63
C GLY A 508 2.77 -6.31 -16.53
N ILE A 509 2.95 -7.17 -15.53
CA ILE A 509 3.96 -7.03 -14.48
C ILE A 509 5.37 -7.10 -15.07
N TRP A 510 5.61 -8.03 -15.99
CA TRP A 510 6.89 -8.13 -16.69
C TRP A 510 7.24 -6.83 -17.43
N PHE A 511 6.30 -6.26 -18.19
CA PHE A 511 6.51 -4.98 -18.87
C PHE A 511 6.73 -3.82 -17.89
N LEU A 512 6.09 -3.82 -16.72
CA LEU A 512 6.33 -2.83 -15.66
C LEU A 512 7.77 -2.90 -15.14
N LEU A 513 8.28 -4.10 -14.85
CA LEU A 513 9.67 -4.28 -14.41
C LEU A 513 10.67 -3.89 -15.50
N GLN A 514 10.40 -4.28 -16.75
CA GLN A 514 11.22 -3.90 -17.89
C GLN A 514 11.20 -2.38 -18.13
N GLN A 515 10.06 -1.71 -17.91
CA GLN A 515 9.96 -0.26 -17.98
C GLN A 515 10.93 0.41 -17.01
N VAL A 516 10.94 -0.01 -15.74
CA VAL A 516 11.87 0.52 -14.73
C VAL A 516 13.31 0.23 -15.12
N PHE A 517 13.63 -1.01 -15.50
CA PHE A 517 14.99 -1.42 -15.88
C PHE A 517 15.56 -0.61 -17.05
N VAL A 518 14.81 -0.53 -18.16
CA VAL A 518 15.22 0.20 -19.36
C VAL A 518 15.37 1.69 -19.08
N SER A 519 14.46 2.27 -18.29
CA SER A 519 14.55 3.68 -17.89
C SER A 519 15.77 3.98 -17.02
N VAL A 520 16.12 3.11 -16.05
CA VAL A 520 17.32 3.28 -15.23
C VAL A 520 18.59 3.18 -16.09
N ARG A 521 18.60 2.28 -17.08
CA ARG A 521 19.71 2.13 -18.05
C ARG A 521 19.85 3.35 -18.95
N GLN A 522 18.74 3.92 -19.41
CA GLN A 522 18.69 5.08 -20.32
C GLN A 522 18.52 6.42 -19.59
N ARG A 523 18.73 6.47 -18.27
CA ARG A 523 18.43 7.63 -17.42
C ARG A 523 19.03 8.96 -17.87
N LYS A 524 20.14 8.94 -18.62
CA LYS A 524 20.79 10.15 -19.15
C LYS A 524 20.07 10.76 -20.35
N GLN A 525 19.25 9.98 -21.07
CA GLN A 525 18.55 10.43 -22.28
C GLN A 525 17.21 11.11 -21.95
N ASN A 526 16.57 10.70 -20.85
CA ASN A 526 15.23 11.13 -20.48
C ASN A 526 15.23 11.98 -19.19
N GLN A 527 16.30 12.76 -18.99
CA GLN A 527 16.46 13.57 -17.78
C GLN A 527 15.41 14.69 -17.74
N ASP A 528 14.85 14.90 -16.55
CA ASP A 528 14.09 16.10 -16.24
C ASP A 528 15.06 17.18 -15.77
N VAL A 529 15.28 18.16 -16.64
CA VAL A 529 16.21 19.28 -16.38
C VAL A 529 15.53 20.50 -15.76
N THR A 530 14.19 20.58 -15.86
CA THR A 530 13.40 21.73 -15.40
C THR A 530 12.83 21.53 -14.01
N GLY A 531 12.60 20.28 -13.60
CA GLY A 531 11.82 19.97 -12.40
C GLY A 531 10.33 19.82 -12.66
N ASP A 532 9.88 20.16 -13.87
CA ASP A 532 8.49 20.11 -14.34
C ASP A 532 8.41 19.45 -15.73
N PRO A 533 8.43 18.11 -15.80
CA PRO A 533 8.44 17.38 -17.07
C PRO A 533 7.04 17.28 -17.71
N TRP A 534 6.00 17.61 -16.96
CA TRP A 534 4.61 17.41 -17.35
C TRP A 534 3.85 18.70 -17.60
N ASP A 535 4.44 19.86 -17.30
CA ASP A 535 3.73 21.13 -17.16
C ASP A 535 2.67 21.00 -16.04
N GLY A 536 3.12 20.63 -14.84
CA GLY A 536 2.33 20.37 -13.63
C GLY A 536 1.79 21.65 -12.98
N ARG A 537 0.82 21.51 -12.06
CA ARG A 537 0.11 22.66 -11.46
C ARG A 537 0.52 22.98 -10.01
N THR A 538 1.02 21.98 -9.30
CA THR A 538 1.24 21.99 -7.85
C THR A 538 2.71 22.21 -7.47
N LEU A 539 2.97 22.51 -6.18
CA LEU A 539 4.27 22.97 -5.69
C LEU A 539 5.42 21.97 -5.87
N GLU A 540 5.17 20.67 -5.91
CA GLU A 540 6.23 19.67 -6.08
C GLU A 540 6.97 19.84 -7.42
N TRP A 541 6.32 20.43 -8.42
CA TRP A 541 6.90 20.68 -9.74
C TRP A 541 7.68 22.01 -9.82
N SER A 542 7.64 22.83 -8.76
CA SER A 542 8.36 24.12 -8.72
C SER A 542 9.85 24.02 -8.39
N ILE A 543 10.29 22.85 -7.93
CA ILE A 543 11.68 22.57 -7.53
C ILE A 543 12.32 21.56 -8.46
N SER A 544 13.64 21.37 -8.34
CA SER A 544 14.40 20.45 -9.19
C SER A 544 13.89 19.00 -9.16
N SER A 545 14.30 18.23 -10.17
CA SER A 545 14.12 16.78 -10.24
C SER A 545 15.50 16.10 -10.37
N PRO A 546 15.92 15.26 -9.42
CA PRO A 546 15.26 14.97 -8.15
C PRO A 546 15.19 16.21 -7.24
N ALA A 547 14.23 16.21 -6.31
CA ALA A 547 14.12 17.26 -5.30
C ALA A 547 15.37 17.28 -4.39
N PRO A 548 15.87 18.46 -3.98
CA PRO A 548 16.98 18.54 -3.03
C PRO A 548 16.56 17.99 -1.67
N PHE A 549 17.52 17.61 -0.83
CA PHE A 549 17.23 16.95 0.44
C PHE A 549 16.43 17.83 1.41
N TYR A 550 16.52 19.16 1.30
CA TYR A 550 15.73 20.15 2.05
C TYR A 550 14.41 20.58 1.37
N ASN A 551 14.07 20.01 0.21
CA ASN A 551 12.94 20.37 -0.67
C ASN A 551 12.97 21.82 -1.20
N PHE A 552 12.68 22.80 -0.34
CA PHE A 552 12.56 24.21 -0.70
C PHE A 552 13.63 25.02 0.03
N ALA A 553 14.48 25.71 -0.75
CA ALA A 553 15.46 26.64 -0.19
C ALA A 553 14.75 27.78 0.58
N HIS A 554 13.72 28.36 -0.03
CA HIS A 554 12.79 29.30 0.59
C HIS A 554 11.40 28.69 0.65
N VAL A 555 10.77 28.71 1.82
CA VAL A 555 9.40 28.20 1.98
C VAL A 555 8.47 29.07 1.11
N PRO A 556 7.68 28.48 0.19
CA PRO A 556 6.82 29.24 -0.69
C PRO A 556 5.70 29.94 0.10
N HIS A 557 5.22 31.07 -0.41
CA HIS A 557 3.98 31.67 0.05
C HIS A 557 2.84 31.27 -0.89
N VAL A 558 1.70 30.86 -0.34
CA VAL A 558 0.58 30.30 -1.12
C VAL A 558 -0.65 31.17 -0.98
N ASP A 559 -1.04 31.81 -2.07
CA ASP A 559 -2.23 32.65 -2.15
C ASP A 559 -3.38 31.92 -2.86
N GLU A 560 -3.07 31.11 -3.87
CA GLU A 560 -4.04 30.43 -4.72
C GLU A 560 -4.01 28.91 -4.57
N LEU A 561 -5.04 28.22 -5.08
CA LEU A 561 -5.14 26.75 -5.02
C LEU A 561 -4.03 26.06 -5.83
N ASP A 562 -3.81 26.49 -7.08
CA ASP A 562 -2.78 25.99 -7.98
C ASP A 562 -1.61 26.99 -8.06
N GLN A 563 -0.96 27.28 -6.92
CA GLN A 563 0.02 28.36 -6.80
C GLN A 563 1.12 28.32 -7.88
N PHE A 564 1.71 27.15 -8.12
CA PHE A 564 2.78 27.03 -9.12
C PHE A 564 2.29 27.30 -10.55
N TRP A 565 1.03 26.96 -10.86
CA TRP A 565 0.43 27.30 -12.14
C TRP A 565 0.29 28.83 -12.32
N GLU A 566 -0.19 29.53 -11.29
CA GLU A 566 -0.32 30.99 -11.31
C GLU A 566 1.03 31.70 -11.36
N ASP A 567 2.05 31.17 -10.69
CA ASP A 567 3.42 31.67 -10.79
C ASP A 567 4.00 31.51 -12.19
N LYS A 568 3.65 30.43 -12.91
CA LYS A 568 4.02 30.26 -14.32
C LYS A 568 3.33 31.29 -15.22
N GLN A 569 2.02 31.50 -15.03
CA GLN A 569 1.25 32.47 -15.84
C GLN A 569 1.69 33.92 -15.59
N SER A 570 2.07 34.25 -14.35
CA SER A 570 2.52 35.59 -13.97
C SER A 570 4.02 35.84 -14.17
N GLY A 571 4.78 34.86 -14.68
CA GLY A 571 6.22 34.98 -14.93
C GLY A 571 7.07 35.04 -13.64
N LYS A 572 6.57 34.49 -12.53
CA LYS A 572 7.25 34.46 -11.22
C LYS A 572 7.91 33.12 -10.89
N ALA A 573 7.50 32.03 -11.54
CA ALA A 573 7.86 30.65 -11.16
C ALA A 573 9.36 30.35 -11.02
N TYR A 574 10.22 30.95 -11.86
CA TYR A 574 11.64 30.59 -11.93
C TYR A 574 12.59 31.74 -11.58
N LYS A 575 12.16 32.62 -10.66
CA LYS A 575 12.99 33.75 -10.24
C LYS A 575 14.07 33.29 -9.27
N ARG A 576 15.34 33.56 -9.63
CA ARG A 576 16.49 33.34 -8.74
C ARG A 576 16.35 34.22 -7.48
N PRO A 577 16.33 33.64 -6.28
CA PRO A 577 16.38 34.40 -5.03
C PRO A 577 17.65 35.24 -4.93
N ALA A 578 17.55 36.42 -4.31
CA ALA A 578 18.69 37.32 -4.12
C ALA A 578 19.65 36.87 -3.00
N LYS A 579 19.16 36.08 -2.05
CA LYS A 579 19.91 35.60 -0.88
C LYS A 579 19.39 34.23 -0.45
N TYR A 580 20.28 33.39 0.06
CA TYR A 580 19.95 32.14 0.74
C TYR A 580 20.28 32.21 2.23
N GLU A 581 19.61 31.37 3.02
CA GLU A 581 19.75 31.29 4.47
C GLU A 581 20.15 29.88 4.88
N ASP A 582 20.73 29.76 6.08
CA ASP A 582 21.06 28.45 6.64
C ASP A 582 19.76 27.66 6.90
N ILE A 583 19.78 26.37 6.60
CA ILE A 583 18.62 25.49 6.74
C ILE A 583 18.87 24.47 7.85
N HIS A 584 18.02 24.49 8.87
CA HIS A 584 18.00 23.45 9.90
C HIS A 584 17.38 22.16 9.34
N MET A 585 18.08 21.03 9.51
CA MET A 585 17.68 19.71 9.03
C MET A 585 17.92 18.62 10.08
N PRO A 586 17.08 17.57 10.13
CA PRO A 586 17.29 16.43 11.02
C PRO A 586 18.43 15.55 10.53
N ARG A 587 19.20 14.97 11.46
CA ARG A 587 20.25 13.99 11.13
C ARG A 587 19.69 12.59 10.89
N ASN A 588 20.41 11.82 10.07
CA ASN A 588 20.19 10.39 9.93
C ASN A 588 20.46 9.66 11.25
N THR A 589 19.75 8.55 11.49
CA THR A 589 19.89 7.75 12.70
C THR A 589 19.66 6.27 12.44
N GLY A 590 20.48 5.41 13.04
CA GLY A 590 20.32 3.95 13.01
C GLY A 590 19.27 3.43 14.01
N ALA A 591 18.76 4.28 14.90
CA ALA A 591 17.85 3.84 15.96
C ALA A 591 16.59 3.14 15.42
N GLY A 592 16.01 3.60 14.32
CA GLY A 592 14.85 2.96 13.68
C GLY A 592 15.16 1.52 13.23
N VAL A 593 16.33 1.31 12.62
CA VAL A 593 16.82 -0.01 12.19
C VAL A 593 16.97 -0.94 13.38
N TYR A 594 17.61 -0.49 14.45
CA TYR A 594 17.86 -1.30 15.64
C TYR A 594 16.56 -1.70 16.35
N ILE A 595 15.63 -0.75 16.53
CA ILE A 595 14.32 -1.03 17.14
C ILE A 595 13.54 -2.03 16.28
N GLY A 596 13.54 -1.86 14.94
CA GLY A 596 12.91 -2.81 14.02
C GLY A 596 13.53 -4.21 14.08
N LEU A 597 14.87 -4.31 14.14
CA LEU A 597 15.57 -5.59 14.27
C LEU A 597 15.28 -6.29 15.60
N PHE A 598 15.32 -5.57 16.73
CA PHE A 598 14.98 -6.15 18.02
C PHE A 598 13.49 -6.55 18.09
N GLY A 599 12.60 -5.76 17.47
CA GLY A 599 11.20 -6.11 17.31
C GLY A 599 10.99 -7.39 16.48
N LEU A 600 11.72 -7.54 15.37
CA LEU A 600 11.72 -8.77 14.56
C LEU A 600 12.15 -9.98 15.40
N VAL A 601 13.26 -9.87 16.14
CA VAL A 601 13.76 -10.95 17.02
C VAL A 601 12.73 -11.30 18.09
N MET A 602 12.14 -10.30 18.74
CA MET A 602 11.10 -10.48 19.75
C MET A 602 9.89 -11.24 19.18
N CYS A 603 9.34 -10.76 18.07
CA CYS A 603 8.16 -11.38 17.44
C CYS A 603 8.45 -12.80 16.96
N PHE A 604 9.59 -13.04 16.31
CA PHE A 604 10.00 -14.38 15.90
C PHE A 604 10.13 -15.32 17.11
N ALA A 605 10.72 -14.84 18.20
CA ALA A 605 10.85 -15.61 19.42
C ALA A 605 9.49 -15.93 20.07
N LEU A 606 8.52 -15.00 20.04
CA LEU A 606 7.16 -15.24 20.54
C LEU A 606 6.45 -16.33 19.74
N ILE A 607 6.50 -16.28 18.41
CA ILE A 607 5.91 -17.28 17.51
C ILE A 607 6.43 -18.68 17.82
N TRP A 608 7.73 -18.81 18.09
CA TRP A 608 8.38 -20.08 18.37
C TRP A 608 8.49 -20.42 19.87
N HIS A 609 7.87 -19.64 20.76
CA HIS A 609 7.89 -19.83 22.22
C HIS A 609 9.32 -19.86 22.81
N ILE A 610 10.22 -19.03 22.28
CA ILE A 610 11.59 -18.84 22.75
C ILE A 610 11.63 -17.68 23.77
N TRP A 611 11.11 -17.93 24.98
CA TRP A 611 10.78 -16.85 25.94
C TRP A 611 11.97 -15.97 26.35
N TRP A 612 13.16 -16.54 26.56
CA TRP A 612 14.34 -15.75 26.92
C TRP A 612 14.76 -14.79 25.79
N LEU A 613 14.60 -15.21 24.53
CA LEU A 613 14.94 -14.41 23.36
C LEU A 613 13.86 -13.35 23.12
N ALA A 614 12.59 -13.67 23.39
CA ALA A 614 11.51 -12.70 23.37
C ALA A 614 11.75 -11.58 24.38
N ALA A 615 12.12 -11.94 25.62
CA ALA A 615 12.49 -10.96 26.66
C ALA A 615 13.71 -10.12 26.26
N ALA A 616 14.76 -10.75 25.73
CA ALA A 616 15.97 -10.04 25.26
C ALA A 616 15.66 -9.08 24.09
N GLY A 617 14.83 -9.52 23.14
CA GLY A 617 14.37 -8.68 22.02
C GLY A 617 13.56 -7.48 22.52
N PHE A 618 12.63 -7.69 23.45
CA PHE A 618 11.86 -6.59 24.05
C PHE A 618 12.77 -5.59 24.79
N VAL A 619 13.69 -6.06 25.63
CA VAL A 619 14.65 -5.20 26.35
C VAL A 619 15.55 -4.46 25.37
N GLY A 620 16.03 -5.10 24.30
CA GLY A 620 16.82 -4.45 23.25
C GLY A 620 16.04 -3.36 22.50
N MET A 621 14.77 -3.63 22.18
CA MET A 621 13.87 -2.70 21.52
C MET A 621 13.62 -1.45 22.38
N ILE A 622 13.27 -1.64 23.66
CA ILE A 622 13.05 -0.54 24.61
C ILE A 622 14.37 0.18 24.93
N GLY A 623 15.47 -0.54 25.09
CA GLY A 623 16.79 0.02 25.34
C GLY A 623 17.28 0.91 24.21
N ALA A 624 17.11 0.49 22.95
CA ALA A 624 17.42 1.30 21.77
C ALA A 624 16.55 2.57 21.68
N PHE A 625 15.26 2.46 22.03
CA PHE A 625 14.37 3.61 22.12
C PHE A 625 14.80 4.61 23.21
N ILE A 626 15.10 4.11 24.41
CA ILE A 626 15.60 4.95 25.52
C ILE A 626 16.92 5.61 25.13
N ALA A 627 17.87 4.87 24.55
CA ALA A 627 19.14 5.43 24.09
C ALA A 627 18.92 6.58 23.10
N ARG A 628 17.99 6.43 22.15
CA ARG A 628 17.63 7.50 21.22
C ARG A 628 16.97 8.70 21.93
N ALA A 629 16.18 8.48 22.97
CA ALA A 629 15.55 9.57 23.72
C ALA A 629 16.57 10.45 24.49
N TYR A 630 17.74 9.91 24.82
CA TYR A 630 18.83 10.66 25.48
C TYR A 630 19.83 11.30 24.50
N ASP A 631 19.73 10.99 23.21
CA ASP A 631 20.60 11.56 22.18
C ASP A 631 20.28 13.05 21.97
N ARG A 632 21.33 13.88 21.97
CA ARG A 632 21.23 15.34 21.82
C ARG A 632 21.72 15.84 20.46
N ASP A 633 22.50 15.04 19.72
CA ASP A 633 23.00 15.41 18.39
C ASP A 633 22.03 14.90 17.32
N VAL A 634 20.86 15.54 17.25
CA VAL A 634 19.73 15.07 16.44
C VAL A 634 19.53 15.84 15.14
N ASP A 635 20.19 16.98 15.00
CA ASP A 635 19.98 17.94 13.92
C ASP A 635 21.29 18.65 13.50
N TYR A 636 21.25 19.31 12.36
CA TYR A 636 22.38 20.05 11.80
C TYR A 636 21.90 21.23 10.97
N TRP A 637 22.82 22.14 10.66
CA TRP A 637 22.58 23.28 9.79
C TRP A 637 23.27 23.09 8.45
N VAL A 638 22.53 23.29 7.36
CA VAL A 638 23.06 23.39 6.00
C VAL A 638 23.44 24.85 5.76
N PRO A 639 24.71 25.17 5.49
CA PRO A 639 25.13 26.54 5.25
C PRO A 639 24.48 27.13 3.98
N ALA A 640 24.14 28.42 4.01
CA ALA A 640 23.54 29.15 2.88
C ALA A 640 24.37 29.05 1.59
N ALA A 641 25.71 28.99 1.70
CA ALA A 641 26.60 28.82 0.56
C ALA A 641 26.40 27.47 -0.15
N GLU A 642 26.09 26.40 0.59
CA GLU A 642 25.81 25.09 0.00
C GLU A 642 24.43 25.07 -0.66
N VAL A 643 23.43 25.70 -0.05
CA VAL A 643 22.10 25.90 -0.64
C VAL A 643 22.23 26.68 -1.95
N GLU A 644 22.93 27.81 -1.93
CA GLU A 644 23.18 28.65 -3.12
C GLU A 644 23.86 27.86 -4.24
N ARG A 645 24.87 27.05 -3.91
CA ARG A 645 25.57 26.19 -4.88
C ARG A 645 24.62 25.19 -5.55
N ILE A 646 23.74 24.55 -4.78
CA ILE A 646 22.77 23.56 -5.28
C ILE A 646 21.73 24.24 -6.18
N GLU A 647 21.13 25.34 -5.72
CA GLU A 647 20.09 26.06 -6.45
C GLU A 647 20.62 26.70 -7.74
N ASN A 648 21.80 27.34 -7.69
CA ASN A 648 22.42 27.90 -8.90
C ASN A 648 22.74 26.81 -9.93
N ALA A 649 23.21 25.64 -9.49
CA ALA A 649 23.43 24.52 -10.41
C ALA A 649 22.14 24.03 -11.09
N HIS A 650 20.99 24.14 -10.42
CA HIS A 650 19.69 23.85 -11.03
C HIS A 650 19.29 24.93 -12.04
N PHE A 651 19.33 26.21 -11.65
CA PHE A 651 18.99 27.31 -12.55
C PHE A 651 19.89 27.37 -13.79
N ASP A 652 21.18 27.04 -13.66
CA ASP A 652 22.11 26.98 -14.79
C ASP A 652 21.76 25.83 -15.76
N LYS A 653 21.31 24.68 -15.24
CA LYS A 653 20.80 23.59 -16.09
C LYS A 653 19.53 23.99 -16.82
N MET A 654 18.61 24.68 -16.14
CA MET A 654 17.39 25.21 -16.76
C MET A 654 17.71 26.20 -17.87
N GLN A 655 18.60 27.16 -17.62
CA GLN A 655 19.01 28.15 -18.63
C GLN A 655 19.71 27.54 -19.83
N LYS A 656 20.44 26.44 -19.66
CA LYS A 656 21.05 25.71 -20.79
C LYS A 656 20.05 24.90 -21.61
N ALA A 657 18.89 24.60 -21.03
CA ALA A 657 17.84 23.80 -21.67
C ALA A 657 16.76 24.66 -22.35
N ALA A 658 16.56 25.88 -21.88
CA ALA A 658 15.72 26.91 -22.51
C ALA A 658 16.42 27.52 -23.72
#